data_AF-A0A1G2ZPX8-F1
#
_entry.id   AF-A0A1G2ZPX8-F1
#
_cell.length_a   1.000
_cell.length_b   1.000
_cell.length_c   1.000
_cell.angle_alpha   90.00
_cell.angle_beta   90.00
_cell.angle_gamma   90.00
#
_symmetry.space_group_name_H-M   'P 1'
#
loop_
_entity.id
_entity.type
_entity.pdbx_description
1 polymer ?
#
loop_
_entity_poly.entity_id
_entity_poly.type
_entity_poly.pdbx_seq_one_letter_code
_entity_poly.pdbx_strand_id
1 'polypeptide(L)'
;MMKSKEQSLITGLENSIEEHLRKIFKQFEEYLETTEAQIHLSRWELEIKEVQELMDKLSIMDRKSPEFTELVLYGLLPYSDTKFAKRVSMAPVFMNIKTFFKNYTYSDEEWSLIANRIFDLANGFRNDPNHLPNLIAEFTKDKYSRRLQCGSITPILFCINNSFPLVNNRTIKAYRGINTVLGEKDSLSHELVEYNKNIEKLKKLVDHLGHDILKNHAKLDMFCFWYDSKILSNERVGKDEDSDEGETGLETEEAVKSKEVEFRNFIEKIEFEKGFDSKPHSLGDPQRVRISYIISQSSKTKWVVPHFQRYFDWTKADVKELWESIFNDYYIGSFLLWETDKNPALGVQPIKGVENKLEDLKPEYIILDGQQRITSLYYTINSPKFNLRGSKEPLYFYINFYTYFNMNTEDGVIEVHTAMLTMKESFKRMLFPICELQKHTEWLNEFQDFLLEQTDDVKKVMKIIKVMYIKLSHIWEGFEIPYISLPESMELFQVTDIFENINTKGKPLSVFDLLIARLYKYDIELRKMWDATLKNYPNILRYSKTISKMPIYILQSISLLYEKNSSCKRKDILDIYSKIYEESDRDFQEDWDDASEYLETAIKKLEILRDDGFGVKNEKEVPFSPMIPVLTALLKEIASTKNKADCYEKLKKWYWSSIFTNAYSSAADSQMTADFRDIKKWFSDDSVLPRTITQIKREIPNMYLREIQSPSNAKYRGIMSLIALEGAKDFDTSQAFEIAKSNDKHHIFPKSFNFEYGSSKHINSVLNMTWLSDSTNRKIISGMRPSKYIEEFKMEKYGGDEKRLLEVLKTHFIGRKAYDLMLKDDYEAFTSEREKTLIEKIMKLTGIQGEDIDKTLITPLNPYTNKMIFINMLKKCEDYVYWLDKYFSQNGLEMLAQAIEEGKIKNIKIIMSIEKVNESFRSLFKDFKKEILNKDIKCELKVVTDPKVKSEIHDRFIISRYKSFNIPSPDIIARSQLSEISQSENREILLFEFNRIWEKSKDLIIDWNEIRNAIKM
;
A
#
# COMPACT_ATOMS: atom_id res chain seq x y z
N MET A 1 37.10 1.48 -41.66
CA MET A 1 35.68 1.06 -41.71
C MET A 1 35.12 0.62 -40.34
N MET A 2 35.87 -0.08 -39.47
CA MET A 2 35.43 -0.35 -38.09
C MET A 2 35.44 0.90 -37.19
N LYS A 3 36.47 1.77 -37.27
CA LYS A 3 36.50 3.04 -36.51
C LYS A 3 35.37 4.02 -36.88
N SER A 4 34.86 3.99 -38.13
CA SER A 4 33.76 4.86 -38.55
C SER A 4 32.38 4.33 -38.14
N LYS A 5 32.25 3.02 -37.89
CA LYS A 5 31.02 2.41 -37.36
C LYS A 5 30.93 2.56 -35.84
N GLU A 6 32.04 2.45 -35.11
CA GLU A 6 32.08 2.80 -33.68
C GLU A 6 31.80 4.29 -33.48
N GLN A 7 32.40 5.18 -34.28
CA GLN A 7 32.07 6.61 -34.21
C GLN A 7 30.61 6.92 -34.55
N SER A 8 29.97 6.22 -35.50
CA SER A 8 28.55 6.44 -35.83
C SER A 8 27.58 5.85 -34.81
N LEU A 9 27.97 4.78 -34.09
CA LEU A 9 27.21 4.21 -32.98
C LEU A 9 27.32 5.07 -31.72
N ILE A 10 28.52 5.59 -31.42
CA ILE A 10 28.75 6.53 -30.31
C ILE A 10 27.99 7.84 -30.55
N THR A 11 28.09 8.44 -31.75
CA THR A 11 27.29 9.64 -32.08
C THR A 11 25.78 9.37 -32.12
N GLY A 12 25.33 8.16 -32.48
CA GLY A 12 23.93 7.77 -32.42
C GLY A 12 23.39 7.65 -30.97
N LEU A 13 24.21 7.09 -30.06
CA LEU A 13 23.88 6.98 -28.64
C LEU A 13 23.90 8.36 -27.94
N GLU A 14 24.92 9.17 -28.23
CA GLU A 14 25.05 10.54 -27.72
C GLU A 14 23.86 11.40 -28.16
N ASN A 15 23.44 11.31 -29.42
CA ASN A 15 22.25 12.02 -29.92
C ASN A 15 20.96 11.55 -29.22
N SER A 16 20.82 10.26 -28.91
CA SER A 16 19.64 9.71 -28.22
C SER A 16 19.56 10.12 -26.75
N ILE A 17 20.70 10.23 -26.05
CA ILE A 17 20.75 10.69 -24.65
C ILE A 17 20.47 12.20 -24.59
N GLU A 18 21.06 12.97 -25.50
CA GLU A 18 20.85 14.42 -25.58
C GLU A 18 19.38 14.76 -25.89
N GLU A 19 18.72 14.01 -26.79
CA GLU A 19 17.30 14.16 -27.09
C GLU A 19 16.40 13.83 -25.87
N HIS A 20 16.76 12.79 -25.10
CA HIS A 20 16.03 12.43 -23.87
C HIS A 20 16.14 13.51 -22.79
N LEU A 21 17.34 14.04 -22.54
CA LEU A 21 17.55 15.12 -21.58
C LEU A 21 16.84 16.41 -22.02
N ARG A 22 16.89 16.77 -23.31
CA ARG A 22 16.14 17.91 -23.86
C ARG A 22 14.63 17.79 -23.59
N LYS A 23 14.08 16.58 -23.71
CA LYS A 23 12.66 16.32 -23.41
C LYS A 23 12.36 16.51 -21.91
N ILE A 24 13.20 15.99 -21.02
CA ILE A 24 13.06 16.17 -19.57
C ILE A 24 13.09 17.67 -19.22
N PHE A 25 14.05 18.42 -19.77
CA PHE A 25 14.15 19.84 -19.48
C PHE A 25 12.97 20.66 -20.01
N LYS A 26 12.48 20.35 -21.20
CA LYS A 26 11.28 21.01 -21.73
C LYS A 26 10.06 20.79 -20.81
N GLN A 27 9.88 19.57 -20.30
CA GLN A 27 8.80 19.28 -19.35
C GLN A 27 9.00 20.01 -18.01
N PHE A 28 10.25 20.16 -17.56
CA PHE A 28 10.54 20.95 -16.37
C PHE A 28 10.26 22.44 -16.59
N GLU A 29 10.61 23.00 -17.75
CA GLU A 29 10.29 24.39 -18.10
C GLU A 29 8.77 24.64 -18.11
N GLU A 30 7.99 23.71 -18.67
CA GLU A 30 6.53 23.76 -18.61
C GLU A 30 6.00 23.67 -17.16
N TYR A 31 6.67 22.89 -16.29
CA TYR A 31 6.33 22.80 -14.87
C TYR A 31 6.56 24.12 -14.12
N LEU A 32 7.56 24.93 -14.50
CA LEU A 32 7.86 26.22 -13.85
C LEU A 32 6.69 27.21 -13.91
N GLU A 33 5.86 27.12 -14.94
CA GLU A 33 4.71 28.00 -15.14
C GLU A 33 3.48 27.55 -14.31
N THR A 34 3.58 26.41 -13.63
CA THR A 34 2.47 25.89 -12.82
C THR A 34 2.37 26.61 -11.48
N THR A 35 1.15 26.71 -10.95
CA THR A 35 0.90 27.22 -9.60
C THR A 35 1.66 26.43 -8.53
N GLU A 36 1.89 25.13 -8.75
CA GLU A 36 2.65 24.27 -7.84
C GLU A 36 4.12 24.72 -7.74
N ALA A 37 4.78 24.98 -8.87
CA ALA A 37 6.15 25.49 -8.91
C ALA A 37 6.28 26.90 -8.29
N GLN A 38 5.31 27.79 -8.54
CA GLN A 38 5.29 29.13 -7.96
C GLN A 38 5.08 29.08 -6.43
N ILE A 39 4.26 28.16 -5.93
CA ILE A 39 4.10 27.91 -4.49
C ILE A 39 5.41 27.36 -3.90
N HIS A 40 6.09 26.42 -4.58
CA HIS A 40 7.36 25.86 -4.11
C HIS A 40 8.43 26.94 -3.93
N LEU A 41 8.61 27.80 -4.93
CA LEU A 41 9.59 28.89 -4.88
C LEU A 41 9.25 29.96 -3.82
N SER A 42 7.99 30.39 -3.76
CA SER A 42 7.56 31.37 -2.75
C SER A 42 7.68 30.86 -1.31
N ARG A 43 7.50 29.55 -1.09
CA ARG A 43 7.76 28.94 0.22
C ARG A 43 9.24 28.93 0.58
N TRP A 44 10.14 28.71 -0.37
CA TRP A 44 11.58 28.84 -0.10
C TRP A 44 11.98 30.27 0.26
N GLU A 45 11.43 31.27 -0.43
CA GLU A 45 11.67 32.69 -0.09
C GLU A 45 11.21 33.02 1.34
N LEU A 46 10.05 32.50 1.75
CA LEU A 46 9.54 32.64 3.11
C LEU A 46 10.45 31.93 4.12
N GLU A 47 10.80 30.67 3.87
CA GLU A 47 11.61 29.86 4.79
C GLU A 47 13.02 30.42 5.00
N ILE A 48 13.65 30.93 3.93
CA ILE A 48 14.95 31.63 4.01
C ILE A 48 14.85 32.80 4.98
N LYS A 49 13.80 33.62 4.86
CA LYS A 49 13.58 34.77 5.74
C LYS A 49 13.34 34.35 7.19
N GLU A 50 12.49 33.35 7.42
CA GLU A 50 12.20 32.84 8.76
C GLU A 50 13.45 32.30 9.47
N VAL A 51 14.29 31.54 8.75
CA VAL A 51 15.54 31.00 9.31
C VAL A 51 16.54 32.12 9.58
N GLN A 52 16.66 33.13 8.72
CA GLN A 52 17.54 34.28 8.95
C GLN A 52 17.10 35.08 10.18
N GLU A 53 15.81 35.39 10.32
CA GLU A 53 15.25 36.07 11.50
C GLU A 53 15.44 35.24 12.78
N LEU A 54 15.28 33.91 12.69
CA LEU A 54 15.52 33.01 13.81
C LEU A 54 17.01 32.97 14.19
N MET A 55 17.93 32.98 13.23
CA MET A 55 19.37 33.03 13.48
C MET A 55 19.77 34.35 14.15
N ASP A 56 19.16 35.47 13.76
CA ASP A 56 19.34 36.76 14.44
C ASP A 56 18.88 36.69 15.89
N LYS A 57 17.68 36.15 16.14
CA LYS A 57 17.17 35.95 17.50
C LYS A 57 18.10 35.06 18.33
N LEU A 58 18.50 33.91 17.79
CA LEU A 58 19.37 32.95 18.49
C LEU A 58 20.76 33.53 18.82
N SER A 59 21.29 34.44 18.00
CA SER A 59 22.62 35.02 18.18
C SER A 59 22.77 35.89 19.44
N ILE A 60 21.66 36.44 19.95
CA ILE A 60 21.63 37.30 21.13
C ILE A 60 21.04 36.62 22.37
N MET A 61 20.59 35.37 22.25
CA MET A 61 19.98 34.61 23.35
C MET A 61 21.04 33.96 24.24
N ASP A 62 20.70 33.76 25.52
CA ASP A 62 21.52 32.96 26.42
C ASP A 62 21.50 31.49 25.97
N ARG A 63 22.68 30.98 25.61
CA ARG A 63 22.94 29.61 25.15
C ARG A 63 22.59 28.53 26.17
N LYS A 64 22.48 28.87 27.45
CA LYS A 64 22.06 27.95 28.52
C LYS A 64 20.55 27.95 28.75
N SER A 65 19.81 28.85 28.10
CA SER A 65 18.38 28.95 28.30
C SER A 65 17.63 27.76 27.65
N PRO A 66 16.56 27.26 28.29
CA PRO A 66 15.68 26.27 27.67
C PRO A 66 15.06 26.77 26.35
N GLU A 67 14.74 28.07 26.26
CA GLU A 67 14.17 28.67 25.04
C GLU A 67 15.16 28.63 23.87
N PHE A 68 16.46 28.90 24.10
CA PHE A 68 17.49 28.75 23.07
C PHE A 68 17.55 27.30 22.56
N THR A 69 17.58 26.34 23.49
CA THR A 69 17.62 24.92 23.16
C THR A 69 16.38 24.51 22.35
N GLU A 70 15.20 24.94 22.78
CA GLU A 70 13.94 24.64 22.09
C GLU A 70 13.90 25.26 20.68
N LEU A 71 14.30 26.52 20.51
CA LEU A 71 14.28 27.20 19.21
C LEU A 71 15.28 26.61 18.22
N VAL A 72 16.46 26.17 18.66
CA VAL A 72 17.39 25.45 17.77
C VAL A 72 16.82 24.08 17.39
N LEU A 73 16.36 23.30 18.38
CA LEU A 73 15.95 21.91 18.17
C LEU A 73 14.60 21.75 17.46
N TYR A 74 13.71 22.74 17.56
CA TYR A 74 12.35 22.68 17.01
C TYR A 74 12.01 23.82 16.05
N GLY A 75 12.84 24.86 15.96
CA GLY A 75 12.67 25.97 15.01
C GLY A 75 13.71 25.99 13.89
N LEU A 76 14.98 25.74 14.20
CA LEU A 76 16.05 25.79 13.19
C LEU A 76 16.05 24.52 12.32
N LEU A 77 16.00 23.34 12.95
CA LEU A 77 15.96 22.06 12.26
C LEU A 77 14.73 21.91 11.33
N PRO A 78 14.84 21.10 10.26
CA PRO A 78 13.79 20.95 9.27
C PRO A 78 12.65 20.03 9.74
N TYR A 79 11.56 20.61 10.25
CA TYR A 79 10.40 19.86 10.75
C TYR A 79 9.25 19.77 9.75
N SER A 80 8.52 18.66 9.79
CA SER A 80 7.17 18.59 9.20
C SER A 80 6.15 19.31 10.08
N ASP A 81 4.95 19.53 9.55
CA ASP A 81 3.85 20.16 10.28
C ASP A 81 3.39 19.28 11.45
N THR A 82 4.00 19.48 12.61
CA THR A 82 3.70 18.77 13.86
C THR A 82 3.57 19.75 15.00
N LYS A 83 2.91 19.32 16.09
CA LYS A 83 2.75 20.13 17.31
C LYS A 83 4.05 20.61 17.96
N PHE A 84 5.19 19.99 17.62
CA PHE A 84 6.50 20.36 18.15
C PHE A 84 7.19 21.42 17.29
N ALA A 85 6.88 21.47 16.00
CA ALA A 85 7.51 22.37 15.06
C ALA A 85 7.23 23.83 15.45
N LYS A 86 8.28 24.63 15.61
CA LYS A 86 8.18 26.09 15.69
C LYS A 86 8.19 26.74 14.31
N ARG A 87 8.63 25.97 13.30
CA ARG A 87 8.70 26.33 11.89
C ARG A 87 8.54 25.07 11.05
N VAL A 88 7.76 25.13 9.98
CA VAL A 88 7.60 24.03 9.02
C VAL A 88 8.61 24.22 7.89
N SER A 89 9.40 23.19 7.59
CA SER A 89 10.38 23.23 6.52
C SER A 89 9.84 22.62 5.22
N MET A 90 10.27 23.17 4.10
CA MET A 90 10.07 22.64 2.74
C MET A 90 10.81 21.31 2.52
N ALA A 91 11.85 21.04 3.30
CA ALA A 91 12.63 19.81 3.25
C ALA A 91 12.61 19.07 4.60
N PRO A 92 11.43 18.66 5.12
CA PRO A 92 11.30 18.15 6.47
C PRO A 92 11.99 16.80 6.65
N VAL A 93 12.66 16.63 7.78
CA VAL A 93 13.29 15.36 8.22
C VAL A 93 12.77 14.94 9.59
N PHE A 94 12.40 15.90 10.43
CA PHE A 94 12.01 15.63 11.81
C PHE A 94 10.50 15.75 12.00
N MET A 95 9.91 14.73 12.61
CA MET A 95 8.62 14.84 13.29
C MET A 95 8.80 15.20 14.77
N ASN A 96 9.84 14.66 15.39
CA ASN A 96 10.34 15.04 16.71
C ASN A 96 11.81 14.62 16.80
N ILE A 97 12.73 15.56 17.05
CA ILE A 97 14.16 15.27 17.18
C ILE A 97 14.45 14.32 18.35
N LYS A 98 13.67 14.38 19.43
CA LYS A 98 13.83 13.45 20.56
C LYS A 98 13.48 12.02 20.14
N THR A 99 12.45 11.85 19.32
CA THR A 99 12.12 10.55 18.73
C THR A 99 13.16 10.10 17.69
N PHE A 100 13.75 11.02 16.93
CA PHE A 100 14.83 10.72 16.00
C PHE A 100 16.05 10.11 16.71
N PHE A 101 16.35 10.58 17.92
CA PHE A 101 17.38 10.02 18.79
C PHE A 101 16.84 9.03 19.85
N LYS A 102 15.66 8.43 19.69
CA LYS A 102 15.02 7.59 20.73
C LYS A 102 15.90 6.45 21.29
N ASN A 103 16.87 5.97 20.51
CA ASN A 103 17.82 4.94 20.95
C ASN A 103 18.99 5.50 21.78
N TYR A 104 18.99 6.80 22.05
CA TYR A 104 19.98 7.53 22.83
C TYR A 104 19.24 8.32 23.93
N THR A 105 19.48 7.97 25.18
CA THR A 105 18.95 8.70 26.33
C THR A 105 19.84 9.91 26.61
N TYR A 106 19.50 11.05 25.99
CA TYR A 106 20.15 12.32 26.28
C TYR A 106 19.51 13.03 27.48
N SER A 107 20.33 13.49 28.42
CA SER A 107 19.88 14.40 29.49
C SER A 107 19.51 15.78 28.92
N ASP A 108 18.82 16.62 29.70
CA ASP A 108 18.51 17.99 29.27
C ASP A 108 19.78 18.83 29.02
N GLU A 109 20.87 18.55 29.75
CA GLU A 109 22.19 19.15 29.50
C GLU A 109 22.77 18.71 28.16
N GLU A 110 22.61 17.44 27.79
CA GLU A 110 23.07 16.91 26.49
C GLU A 110 22.23 17.43 25.33
N TRP A 111 20.92 17.65 25.51
CA TRP A 111 20.09 18.33 24.50
C TRP A 111 20.51 19.77 24.29
N SER A 112 20.85 20.49 25.37
CA SER A 112 21.41 21.83 25.28
C SER A 112 22.76 21.82 24.53
N LEU A 113 23.59 20.80 24.76
CA LEU A 113 24.86 20.65 24.04
C LEU A 113 24.64 20.40 22.53
N ILE A 114 23.70 19.51 22.17
CA ILE A 114 23.33 19.26 20.77
C ILE A 114 22.86 20.55 20.09
N ALA A 115 21.97 21.30 20.75
CA ALA A 115 21.47 22.59 20.25
C ALA A 115 22.63 23.58 20.03
N ASN A 116 23.54 23.70 21.00
CA ASN A 116 24.71 24.55 20.86
C ASN A 116 25.58 24.15 19.66
N ARG A 117 25.83 22.85 19.44
CA ARG A 117 26.62 22.37 18.29
C ARG A 117 25.96 22.67 16.95
N ILE A 118 24.64 22.50 16.84
CA ILE A 118 23.90 22.83 15.61
C ILE A 118 23.98 24.33 15.34
N PHE A 119 23.77 25.15 16.38
CA PHE A 119 23.87 26.60 16.26
C PHE A 119 25.30 27.05 15.93
N ASP A 120 26.33 26.47 16.53
CA ASP A 120 27.74 26.80 16.24
C ASP A 120 28.11 26.52 14.78
N LEU A 121 27.67 25.38 14.24
CA LEU A 121 27.84 25.06 12.82
C LEU A 121 27.12 26.09 11.94
N ALA A 122 25.84 26.36 12.21
CA ALA A 122 25.03 27.29 11.43
C ALA A 122 25.56 28.73 11.48
N ASN A 123 25.90 29.21 12.67
CA ASN A 123 26.41 30.56 12.90
C ASN A 123 27.85 30.72 12.38
N GLY A 124 28.70 29.71 12.55
CA GLY A 124 30.03 29.67 11.95
C GLY A 124 29.94 29.76 10.42
N PHE A 125 29.04 29.00 9.81
CA PHE A 125 28.81 29.03 8.37
C PHE A 125 28.25 30.38 7.90
N ARG A 126 27.34 30.99 8.68
CA ARG A 126 26.80 32.33 8.40
C ARG A 126 27.90 33.39 8.36
N ASN A 127 28.88 33.30 9.25
CA ASN A 127 29.95 34.29 9.38
C ASN A 127 31.09 34.07 8.37
N ASP A 128 31.48 32.82 8.13
CA ASP A 128 32.52 32.47 7.15
C ASP A 128 32.14 31.19 6.37
N PRO A 129 31.39 31.34 5.25
CA PRO A 129 31.02 30.20 4.41
C PRO A 129 32.21 29.42 3.84
N ASN A 130 33.38 30.05 3.69
CA ASN A 130 34.58 29.39 3.15
C ASN A 130 35.20 28.39 4.14
N HIS A 131 34.86 28.51 5.43
CA HIS A 131 35.33 27.62 6.49
C HIS A 131 34.43 26.38 6.69
N LEU A 132 33.38 26.22 5.88
CA LEU A 132 32.41 25.13 6.00
C LEU A 132 33.02 23.72 6.11
N PRO A 133 34.07 23.34 5.35
CA PRO A 133 34.70 22.01 5.50
C PRO A 133 35.22 21.73 6.90
N ASN A 134 35.84 22.72 7.54
CA ASN A 134 36.37 22.58 8.89
C ASN A 134 35.24 22.54 9.91
N LEU A 135 34.22 23.40 9.76
CA LEU A 135 33.05 23.40 10.64
C LEU A 135 32.31 22.05 10.61
N ILE A 136 32.15 21.45 9.44
CA ILE A 136 31.56 20.12 9.29
C ILE A 136 32.46 19.04 9.92
N ALA A 137 33.77 19.11 9.72
CA ALA A 137 34.71 18.15 10.30
C ALA A 137 34.72 18.21 11.84
N GLU A 138 34.62 19.40 12.42
CA GLU A 138 34.47 19.57 13.87
C GLU A 138 33.12 19.08 14.36
N PHE A 139 32.03 19.46 13.68
CA PHE A 139 30.69 19.03 14.02
C PHE A 139 30.57 17.51 14.00
N THR A 140 31.00 16.83 12.93
CA THR A 140 30.83 15.37 12.76
C THR A 140 31.73 14.51 13.64
N LYS A 141 32.83 15.06 14.20
CA LYS A 141 33.66 14.37 15.20
C LYS A 141 32.95 14.23 16.54
N ASP A 142 32.03 15.15 16.85
CA ASP A 142 31.29 15.14 18.10
C ASP A 142 30.35 13.92 18.17
N LYS A 143 30.34 13.21 19.30
CA LYS A 143 29.47 12.03 19.49
C LYS A 143 27.97 12.39 19.42
N TYR A 144 27.63 13.64 19.74
CA TYR A 144 26.26 14.15 19.82
C TYR A 144 25.65 14.51 18.45
N SER A 145 26.46 14.59 17.40
CA SER A 145 26.04 15.00 16.05
C SER A 145 26.07 13.87 15.01
N ARG A 146 26.60 12.68 15.36
CA ARG A 146 26.87 11.56 14.42
C ARG A 146 25.69 11.09 13.56
N ARG A 147 24.46 11.34 13.99
CA ARG A 147 23.23 10.97 13.25
C ARG A 147 22.66 12.11 12.40
N LEU A 148 23.15 13.33 12.55
CA LEU A 148 22.70 14.50 11.79
C LEU A 148 23.43 14.51 10.44
N GLN A 149 22.76 13.95 9.44
CA GLN A 149 23.26 13.77 8.08
C GLN A 149 22.95 14.98 7.18
N CYS A 150 23.31 14.89 5.90
CA CYS A 150 23.04 15.96 4.92
C CYS A 150 21.59 16.44 4.96
N GLY A 151 20.62 15.51 5.01
CA GLY A 151 19.20 15.86 5.06
C GLY A 151 18.79 16.65 6.31
N SER A 152 19.48 16.46 7.45
CA SER A 152 19.17 17.16 8.71
C SER A 152 19.74 18.58 8.76
N ILE A 153 20.91 18.79 8.14
CA ILE A 153 21.71 20.02 8.32
C ILE A 153 21.69 20.92 7.08
N THR A 154 21.78 20.36 5.88
CA THR A 154 21.85 21.17 4.65
C THR A 154 20.61 22.02 4.39
N PRO A 155 19.37 21.69 4.85
CA PRO A 155 18.25 22.63 4.80
C PRO A 155 18.50 23.94 5.56
N ILE A 156 19.17 23.86 6.71
CA ILE A 156 19.54 25.05 7.50
C ILE A 156 20.58 25.85 6.74
N LEU A 157 21.65 25.19 6.26
CA LEU A 157 22.73 25.85 5.54
C LEU A 157 22.23 26.52 4.25
N PHE A 158 21.33 25.86 3.52
CA PHE A 158 20.68 26.41 2.34
C PHE A 158 19.92 27.70 2.64
N CYS A 159 19.19 27.74 3.77
CA CYS A 159 18.45 28.94 4.18
C CYS A 159 19.36 30.08 4.65
N ILE A 160 20.54 29.75 5.19
CA ILE A 160 21.55 30.74 5.60
C ILE A 160 22.25 31.34 4.38
N ASN A 161 22.66 30.49 3.43
CA ASN A 161 23.30 30.90 2.19
C ASN A 161 22.90 29.97 1.04
N ASN A 162 21.96 30.43 0.22
CA ASN A 162 21.42 29.69 -0.93
C ASN A 162 22.43 29.55 -2.10
N SER A 163 23.65 30.09 -1.97
CA SER A 163 24.76 29.78 -2.89
C SER A 163 25.32 28.36 -2.68
N PHE A 164 24.86 27.64 -1.66
CA PHE A 164 25.19 26.24 -1.41
C PHE A 164 23.96 25.37 -1.67
N PRO A 165 24.08 24.24 -2.40
CA PRO A 165 22.93 23.41 -2.76
C PRO A 165 22.39 22.59 -1.59
N LEU A 166 21.08 22.36 -1.59
CA LEU A 166 20.42 21.44 -0.67
C LEU A 166 20.72 19.98 -1.04
N VAL A 167 21.15 19.17 -0.07
CA VAL A 167 21.37 17.72 -0.27
C VAL A 167 20.47 16.93 0.69
N ASN A 168 19.35 16.47 0.16
CA ASN A 168 18.41 15.58 0.85
C ASN A 168 18.20 14.28 0.05
N ASN A 169 17.32 13.38 0.52
CA ASN A 169 17.04 12.12 -0.17
C ASN A 169 16.51 12.32 -1.60
N ARG A 170 15.75 13.38 -1.88
CA ARG A 170 15.25 13.69 -3.23
C ARG A 170 16.39 14.13 -4.15
N THR A 171 17.28 15.00 -3.68
CA THR A 171 18.48 15.41 -4.43
C THR A 171 19.35 14.20 -4.80
N ILE A 172 19.56 13.28 -3.85
CA ILE A 172 20.38 12.08 -4.06
C ILE A 172 19.74 11.14 -5.10
N LYS A 173 18.41 10.95 -5.04
CA LYS A 173 17.65 10.15 -6.00
C LYS A 173 17.67 10.76 -7.40
N ALA A 174 17.41 12.06 -7.52
CA ALA A 174 17.44 12.77 -8.80
C ALA A 174 18.83 12.72 -9.43
N TYR A 175 19.89 12.98 -8.67
CA TYR A 175 21.28 12.87 -9.14
C TYR A 175 21.58 11.48 -9.69
N ARG A 176 21.21 10.42 -8.97
CA ARG A 176 21.41 9.03 -9.41
C ARG A 176 20.61 8.73 -10.69
N GLY A 177 19.36 9.17 -10.76
CA GLY A 177 18.50 8.98 -11.93
C GLY A 177 19.09 9.62 -13.18
N ILE A 178 19.56 10.85 -13.07
CA ILE A 178 20.16 11.58 -14.20
C ILE A 178 21.50 10.96 -14.62
N ASN A 179 22.36 10.59 -13.68
CA ASN A 179 23.62 9.90 -14.02
C ASN A 179 23.38 8.55 -14.69
N THR A 180 22.30 7.84 -14.31
CA THR A 180 21.90 6.60 -14.99
C THR A 180 21.55 6.86 -16.46
N VAL A 181 20.84 7.96 -16.75
CA VAL A 181 20.55 8.40 -18.13
C VAL A 181 21.84 8.75 -18.88
N LEU A 182 22.81 9.35 -18.21
CA LEU A 182 24.13 9.69 -18.76
C LEU A 182 25.08 8.48 -18.91
N GLY A 183 24.69 7.29 -18.44
CA GLY A 183 25.53 6.09 -18.45
C GLY A 183 26.61 6.06 -17.37
N GLU A 184 26.54 6.94 -16.38
CA GLU A 184 27.49 7.04 -15.27
C GLU A 184 26.95 6.34 -14.01
N LYS A 185 27.81 5.57 -13.32
CA LYS A 185 27.49 4.96 -12.01
C LYS A 185 28.09 5.81 -10.88
N ASP A 186 27.47 6.95 -10.60
CA ASP A 186 27.87 7.81 -9.47
C ASP A 186 26.67 8.25 -8.62
N SER A 187 26.91 8.51 -7.32
CA SER A 187 25.89 8.98 -6.37
C SER A 187 26.43 10.00 -5.37
N LEU A 188 25.54 10.84 -4.87
CA LEU A 188 25.78 11.71 -3.71
C LEU A 188 25.73 10.90 -2.40
N SER A 189 26.53 11.30 -1.42
CA SER A 189 26.56 10.69 -0.08
C SER A 189 25.51 11.29 0.84
N HIS A 190 24.91 10.47 1.70
CA HIS A 190 24.05 10.94 2.80
C HIS A 190 24.86 11.54 3.96
N GLU A 191 26.15 11.20 4.07
CA GLU A 191 26.99 11.63 5.19
C GLU A 191 27.37 13.10 5.08
N LEU A 192 27.18 13.86 6.16
CA LEU A 192 27.46 15.29 6.18
C LEU A 192 28.95 15.61 5.93
N VAL A 193 29.86 14.74 6.37
CA VAL A 193 31.30 14.88 6.12
C VAL A 193 31.65 14.92 4.63
N GLU A 194 30.82 14.33 3.79
CA GLU A 194 30.98 14.29 2.33
C GLU A 194 30.25 15.46 1.62
N TYR A 195 29.65 16.40 2.35
CA TYR A 195 28.85 17.49 1.76
C TYR A 195 29.64 18.34 0.76
N ASN A 196 30.91 18.67 1.04
CA ASN A 196 31.73 19.42 0.08
C ASN A 196 31.95 18.67 -1.23
N LYS A 197 32.17 17.34 -1.16
CA LYS A 197 32.26 16.51 -2.38
C LYS A 197 30.93 16.44 -3.10
N ASN A 198 29.81 16.41 -2.37
CA ASN A 198 28.47 16.47 -2.98
C ASN A 198 28.25 17.80 -3.72
N ILE A 199 28.72 18.93 -3.20
CA ILE A 199 28.63 20.23 -3.88
C ILE A 199 29.43 20.20 -5.19
N GLU A 200 30.65 19.68 -5.18
CA GLU A 200 31.47 19.54 -6.40
C GLU A 200 30.80 18.64 -7.44
N LYS A 201 30.21 17.52 -7.00
CA LYS A 201 29.47 16.60 -7.87
C LYS A 201 28.23 17.26 -8.49
N LEU A 202 27.43 17.97 -7.69
CA LEU A 202 26.26 18.70 -8.17
C LEU A 202 26.65 19.81 -9.15
N LYS A 203 27.74 20.55 -8.87
CA LYS A 203 28.24 21.56 -9.78
C LYS A 203 28.65 20.95 -11.13
N LYS A 204 29.41 19.85 -11.11
CA LYS A 204 29.79 19.12 -12.34
C LYS A 204 28.58 18.65 -13.12
N LEU A 205 27.56 18.13 -12.44
CA LEU A 205 26.31 17.70 -13.09
C LEU A 205 25.58 18.90 -13.73
N VAL A 206 25.41 20.00 -13.01
CA VAL A 206 24.75 21.21 -13.54
C VAL A 206 25.53 21.78 -14.74
N ASP A 207 26.86 21.82 -14.66
CA ASP A 207 27.72 22.27 -15.76
C ASP A 207 27.61 21.32 -16.97
N HIS A 208 27.52 20.00 -16.74
CA HIS A 208 27.34 19.00 -17.79
C HIS A 208 25.97 19.09 -18.47
N LEU A 209 24.90 19.35 -17.70
CA LEU A 209 23.54 19.49 -18.22
C LEU A 209 23.34 20.78 -19.03
N GLY A 210 24.20 21.78 -18.85
CA GLY A 210 24.23 22.99 -19.69
C GLY A 210 23.00 23.89 -19.60
N HIS A 211 22.15 23.73 -18.57
CA HIS A 211 20.92 24.49 -18.41
C HIS A 211 21.04 25.53 -17.29
N ASP A 212 21.09 26.82 -17.67
CA ASP A 212 21.37 27.93 -16.76
C ASP A 212 20.39 28.05 -15.60
N ILE A 213 19.17 27.52 -15.74
CA ILE A 213 18.15 27.60 -14.70
C ILE A 213 18.52 26.82 -13.44
N LEU A 214 19.28 25.73 -13.60
CA LEU A 214 19.71 24.86 -12.50
C LEU A 214 20.89 25.44 -11.72
N LYS A 215 21.52 26.52 -12.20
CA LYS A 215 22.53 27.26 -11.43
C LYS A 215 21.92 27.98 -10.23
N ASN A 216 20.61 28.20 -10.22
CA ASN A 216 19.88 28.65 -9.05
C ASN A 216 19.51 27.43 -8.19
N HIS A 217 20.08 27.32 -6.99
CA HIS A 217 19.91 26.13 -6.16
C HIS A 217 18.47 25.92 -5.63
N ALA A 218 17.64 26.96 -5.52
CA ALA A 218 16.21 26.79 -5.20
C ALA A 218 15.47 26.14 -6.37
N LYS A 219 15.84 26.51 -7.60
CA LYS A 219 15.31 25.86 -8.82
C LYS A 219 15.89 24.47 -9.03
N LEU A 220 17.13 24.22 -8.62
CA LEU A 220 17.72 22.87 -8.60
C LEU A 220 16.99 21.94 -7.63
N ASP A 221 16.69 22.39 -6.41
CA ASP A 221 15.86 21.62 -5.47
C ASP A 221 14.47 21.34 -6.06
N MET A 222 13.82 22.36 -6.62
CA MET A 222 12.53 22.19 -7.28
C MET A 222 12.60 21.19 -8.45
N PHE A 223 13.68 21.22 -9.23
CA PHE A 223 13.93 20.22 -10.27
C PHE A 223 14.05 18.82 -9.69
N CYS A 224 14.82 18.64 -8.60
CA CYS A 224 14.91 17.34 -7.93
C CYS A 224 13.56 16.87 -7.36
N PHE A 225 12.77 17.78 -6.80
CA PHE A 225 11.41 17.51 -6.32
C PHE A 225 10.48 17.05 -7.45
N TRP A 226 10.45 17.81 -8.55
CA TRP A 226 9.68 17.48 -9.74
C TRP A 226 10.12 16.16 -10.37
N TYR A 227 11.43 15.95 -10.50
CA TYR A 227 12.01 14.74 -11.09
C TYR A 227 11.66 13.48 -10.28
N ASP A 228 11.79 13.51 -8.95
CA ASP A 228 11.37 12.38 -8.10
C ASP A 228 9.85 12.16 -8.17
N SER A 229 9.07 13.24 -8.20
CA SER A 229 7.60 13.19 -8.13
C SER A 229 6.90 12.90 -9.46
N LYS A 230 7.52 13.18 -10.61
CA LYS A 230 6.90 13.09 -11.93
C LYS A 230 7.66 12.21 -12.93
N ILE A 231 8.97 12.03 -12.77
CA ILE A 231 9.77 11.17 -13.64
C ILE A 231 10.00 9.82 -12.97
N LEU A 232 10.65 9.80 -11.81
CA LEU A 232 10.96 8.55 -11.10
C LEU A 232 9.71 7.83 -10.57
N SER A 233 8.67 8.56 -10.14
CA SER A 233 7.41 7.97 -9.67
C SER A 233 6.62 7.25 -10.79
N ASN A 234 6.66 7.78 -12.02
CA ASN A 234 6.01 7.17 -13.19
C ASN A 234 6.78 5.93 -13.67
N GLU A 235 8.10 5.88 -13.50
CA GLU A 235 8.91 4.69 -13.75
C GLU A 235 8.73 3.60 -12.68
N ARG A 236 8.39 3.98 -11.44
CA ARG A 236 8.01 3.06 -10.34
C ARG A 236 6.65 2.38 -10.51
N VAL A 237 5.83 2.80 -11.49
CA VAL A 237 4.57 2.08 -11.84
C VAL A 237 4.88 0.77 -12.60
N GLY A 238 6.13 0.53 -13.02
CA GLY A 238 6.56 -0.68 -13.71
C GLY A 238 7.37 -1.69 -12.88
N LYS A 239 8.01 -1.28 -11.78
CA LYS A 239 8.84 -2.14 -10.91
C LYS A 239 8.89 -1.58 -9.48
N ASP A 240 8.70 -2.49 -8.53
CA ASP A 240 8.94 -2.41 -7.08
C ASP A 240 7.89 -1.68 -6.20
N GLU A 241 6.90 -2.46 -5.76
CA GLU A 241 6.45 -2.45 -4.36
C GLU A 241 7.57 -3.05 -3.49
N ASP A 242 8.50 -2.22 -3.01
CA ASP A 242 9.23 -2.42 -1.74
C ASP A 242 10.21 -1.26 -1.52
N SER A 243 9.83 -0.27 -0.70
CA SER A 243 10.70 0.37 0.30
C SER A 243 9.98 1.47 1.06
N ASP A 244 9.80 1.21 2.35
CA ASP A 244 9.67 2.13 3.49
C ASP A 244 9.18 3.57 3.21
N GLU A 245 7.89 3.81 3.48
CA GLU A 245 7.44 5.08 4.04
C GLU A 245 7.05 4.86 5.50
N GLY A 246 7.88 5.42 6.39
CA GLY A 246 7.69 5.40 7.82
C GLY A 246 6.47 6.23 8.22
N GLU A 247 5.38 5.54 8.55
CA GLU A 247 4.28 6.11 9.33
C GLU A 247 4.65 6.14 10.82
N THR A 248 4.72 7.36 11.35
CA THR A 248 4.67 7.66 12.77
C THR A 248 3.32 7.30 13.36
N GLY A 249 3.26 6.12 13.98
CA GLY A 249 2.29 5.82 15.03
C GLY A 249 2.77 6.37 16.37
N LEU A 250 2.09 7.40 16.86
CA LEU A 250 2.10 7.80 18.27
C LEU A 250 1.64 6.61 19.13
N GLU A 251 2.57 6.00 19.86
CA GLU A 251 2.24 5.25 21.07
C GLU A 251 2.87 5.95 22.26
N THR A 252 2.00 6.25 23.22
CA THR A 252 2.31 6.76 24.55
C THR A 252 3.34 5.85 25.24
N GLU A 253 4.52 6.38 25.56
CA GLU A 253 5.47 5.71 26.44
C GLU A 253 4.86 5.63 27.86
N GLU A 254 4.38 4.43 28.22
CA GLU A 254 4.43 3.99 29.60
C GLU A 254 5.91 3.97 30.02
N ALA A 255 6.25 4.77 31.04
CA ALA A 255 7.60 4.89 31.56
C ALA A 255 8.12 3.54 32.06
N VAL A 256 9.03 2.91 31.31
CA VAL A 256 9.84 1.79 31.81
C VAL A 256 10.88 2.38 32.77
N LYS A 257 10.50 2.46 34.05
CA LYS A 257 11.46 2.70 35.14
C LYS A 257 12.41 1.51 35.18
N SER A 258 13.68 1.72 34.85
CA SER A 258 14.75 0.77 35.19
C SER A 258 14.73 0.58 36.71
N LYS A 259 14.40 -0.62 37.18
CA LYS A 259 14.52 -0.97 38.60
C LYS A 259 16.00 -0.99 38.98
N GLU A 260 16.37 -0.33 40.08
CA GLU A 260 17.64 -0.57 40.74
C GLU A 260 17.74 -2.06 41.08
N VAL A 261 18.86 -2.68 40.70
CA VAL A 261 19.14 -4.07 41.01
C VAL A 261 19.66 -4.13 42.45
N GLU A 262 18.89 -4.72 43.36
CA GLU A 262 19.42 -5.11 44.66
C GLU A 262 20.45 -6.22 44.46
N PHE A 263 21.73 -5.83 44.42
CA PHE A 263 22.85 -6.75 44.18
C PHE A 263 22.88 -7.93 45.16
N ARG A 264 22.38 -7.75 46.39
CA ARG A 264 22.32 -8.82 47.38
C ARG A 264 21.34 -9.92 46.97
N ASN A 265 20.12 -9.53 46.60
CA ASN A 265 19.09 -10.42 46.08
C ASN A 265 19.50 -11.05 44.74
N PHE A 266 20.18 -10.27 43.88
CA PHE A 266 20.72 -10.77 42.61
C PHE A 266 21.77 -11.86 42.84
N ILE A 267 22.76 -11.61 43.71
CA ILE A 267 23.83 -12.57 44.02
C ILE A 267 23.28 -13.83 44.71
N GLU A 268 22.34 -13.68 45.64
CA GLU A 268 21.69 -14.83 46.31
C GLU A 268 20.86 -15.71 45.34
N LYS A 269 20.44 -15.16 44.19
CA LYS A 269 19.70 -15.88 43.14
C LYS A 269 20.59 -16.44 42.02
N ILE A 270 21.90 -16.16 42.02
CA ILE A 270 22.83 -16.72 41.03
C ILE A 270 23.18 -18.14 41.46
N GLU A 271 22.59 -19.12 40.80
CA GLU A 271 23.01 -20.53 40.87
C GLU A 271 24.06 -20.81 39.80
N PHE A 272 25.34 -20.94 40.21
CA PHE A 272 26.44 -21.27 39.29
C PHE A 272 26.35 -22.68 38.70
N GLU A 273 25.48 -23.54 39.23
CA GLU A 273 25.30 -24.92 38.74
C GLU A 273 24.50 -25.01 37.42
N LYS A 274 23.87 -23.91 36.97
CA LYS A 274 23.18 -23.83 35.67
C LYS A 274 23.76 -22.72 34.79
N GLY A 275 24.58 -23.09 33.82
CA GLY A 275 24.79 -22.28 32.60
C GLY A 275 25.88 -21.19 32.64
N PHE A 276 26.78 -21.18 33.63
CA PHE A 276 27.92 -20.23 33.67
C PHE A 276 29.27 -20.82 33.21
N ASP A 277 29.28 -21.94 32.48
CA ASP A 277 30.49 -22.40 31.76
C ASP A 277 30.62 -21.61 30.44
N SER A 278 30.97 -20.32 30.53
CA SER A 278 31.13 -19.44 29.37
C SER A 278 32.49 -19.67 28.71
N LYS A 279 32.68 -20.83 28.07
CA LYS A 279 33.79 -21.00 27.12
C LYS A 279 33.41 -20.34 25.80
N PRO A 280 34.24 -19.43 25.26
CA PRO A 280 34.01 -18.88 23.93
C PRO A 280 33.94 -20.01 22.90
N HIS A 281 32.88 -20.05 22.08
CA HIS A 281 32.80 -20.97 20.95
C HIS A 281 33.79 -20.51 19.86
N SER A 282 34.76 -21.35 19.49
CA SER A 282 35.60 -21.10 18.33
C SER A 282 34.83 -21.52 17.07
N LEU A 283 34.43 -20.55 16.25
CA LEU A 283 33.88 -20.85 14.93
C LEU A 283 34.98 -21.49 14.07
N GLY A 284 34.63 -22.53 13.31
CA GLY A 284 35.56 -23.16 12.37
C GLY A 284 35.92 -22.24 11.21
N ASP A 285 37.11 -22.44 10.63
CA ASP A 285 37.50 -21.75 9.39
C ASP A 285 36.51 -22.06 8.26
N PRO A 286 36.21 -21.10 7.35
CA PRO A 286 35.35 -21.35 6.20
C PRO A 286 35.87 -22.51 5.34
N GLN A 287 35.05 -23.54 5.16
CA GLN A 287 35.35 -24.72 4.36
C GLN A 287 34.66 -24.63 2.99
N ARG A 288 35.03 -25.52 2.06
CA ARG A 288 34.45 -25.60 0.72
C ARG A 288 33.87 -26.97 0.46
N VAL A 289 32.71 -27.02 -0.19
CA VAL A 289 31.99 -28.26 -0.51
C VAL A 289 31.55 -28.29 -1.96
N ARG A 290 31.59 -29.47 -2.58
CA ARG A 290 31.19 -29.70 -3.98
C ARG A 290 29.73 -30.13 -4.07
N ILE A 291 29.08 -29.85 -5.20
CA ILE A 291 27.68 -30.26 -5.46
C ILE A 291 27.50 -31.77 -5.28
N SER A 292 28.38 -32.58 -5.88
CA SER A 292 28.34 -34.04 -5.74
C SER A 292 28.37 -34.53 -4.28
N TYR A 293 29.13 -33.86 -3.42
CA TYR A 293 29.19 -34.19 -2.00
C TYR A 293 27.90 -33.81 -1.28
N ILE A 294 27.38 -32.60 -1.50
CA ILE A 294 26.11 -32.13 -0.91
C ILE A 294 24.97 -33.10 -1.21
N ILE A 295 24.84 -33.52 -2.48
CA ILE A 295 23.82 -34.47 -2.89
C ILE A 295 24.01 -35.81 -2.17
N SER A 296 25.24 -36.33 -2.13
CA SER A 296 25.52 -37.60 -1.43
C SER A 296 25.16 -37.54 0.07
N GLN A 297 25.52 -36.46 0.77
CA GLN A 297 25.21 -36.33 2.19
C GLN A 297 23.71 -36.15 2.44
N SER A 298 23.02 -35.42 1.58
CA SER A 298 21.58 -35.20 1.67
C SER A 298 20.80 -36.49 1.41
N SER A 299 21.15 -37.26 0.37
CA SER A 299 20.55 -38.57 0.07
C SER A 299 20.74 -39.59 1.20
N LYS A 300 21.90 -39.55 1.88
CA LYS A 300 22.20 -40.42 3.02
C LYS A 300 21.63 -39.91 4.35
N THR A 301 20.83 -38.84 4.33
CA THR A 301 20.27 -38.18 5.53
C THR A 301 21.32 -37.78 6.56
N LYS A 302 22.57 -37.52 6.11
CA LYS A 302 23.64 -37.00 6.97
C LYS A 302 23.55 -35.48 7.11
N TRP A 303 23.00 -34.80 6.11
CA TRP A 303 22.66 -33.38 6.18
C TRP A 303 21.14 -33.26 6.29
N VAL A 304 20.67 -32.71 7.40
CA VAL A 304 19.25 -32.62 7.74
C VAL A 304 18.82 -31.18 8.01
N VAL A 305 17.53 -30.96 8.09
CA VAL A 305 16.89 -29.66 8.32
C VAL A 305 16.23 -29.70 9.70
N PRO A 306 16.39 -28.68 10.54
CA PRO A 306 15.72 -28.66 11.84
C PRO A 306 14.22 -28.36 11.66
N HIS A 307 13.37 -28.88 12.55
CA HIS A 307 11.92 -28.60 12.52
C HIS A 307 11.60 -27.11 12.66
N PHE A 308 12.47 -26.34 13.31
CA PHE A 308 12.27 -24.91 13.50
C PHE A 308 12.60 -24.04 12.26
N GLN A 309 13.12 -24.62 11.17
CA GLN A 309 13.39 -23.89 9.93
C GLN A 309 12.15 -23.71 9.05
N ARG A 310 12.16 -22.77 8.10
CA ARG A 310 11.00 -22.52 7.23
C ARG A 310 10.66 -23.68 6.25
N TYR A 311 9.49 -23.63 5.60
CA TYR A 311 9.15 -24.60 4.55
C TYR A 311 10.02 -24.32 3.31
N PHE A 312 10.25 -25.34 2.48
CA PHE A 312 10.80 -25.11 1.15
C PHE A 312 9.79 -24.32 0.31
N ASP A 313 10.22 -23.19 -0.23
CA ASP A 313 9.35 -22.12 -0.74
C ASP A 313 9.89 -21.46 -2.03
N TRP A 314 10.88 -22.06 -2.68
CA TRP A 314 11.39 -21.59 -3.97
C TRP A 314 10.47 -21.96 -5.15
N THR A 315 10.37 -21.02 -6.09
CA THR A 315 9.62 -21.11 -7.34
C THR A 315 10.48 -21.67 -8.47
N LYS A 316 9.85 -21.91 -9.63
CA LYS A 316 10.56 -22.27 -10.87
C LYS A 316 11.67 -21.25 -11.22
N ALA A 317 11.42 -19.95 -11.03
CA ALA A 317 12.36 -18.90 -11.38
C ALA A 317 13.59 -18.92 -10.46
N ASP A 318 13.38 -19.08 -9.15
CA ASP A 318 14.46 -19.13 -8.16
C ASP A 318 15.43 -20.31 -8.43
N VAL A 319 14.88 -21.49 -8.74
CA VAL A 319 15.68 -22.68 -9.07
C VAL A 319 16.42 -22.48 -10.39
N LYS A 320 15.78 -21.85 -11.38
CA LYS A 320 16.40 -21.54 -12.68
C LYS A 320 17.60 -20.60 -12.50
N GLU A 321 17.43 -19.50 -11.76
CA GLU A 321 18.48 -18.51 -11.49
C GLU A 321 19.67 -19.10 -10.74
N LEU A 322 19.42 -20.00 -9.78
CA LEU A 322 20.48 -20.74 -9.09
C LEU A 322 21.34 -21.53 -10.09
N TRP A 323 20.70 -22.28 -10.99
CA TRP A 323 21.42 -23.07 -12.00
C TRP A 323 22.09 -22.20 -13.06
N GLU A 324 21.53 -21.05 -13.42
CA GLU A 324 22.21 -20.07 -14.28
C GLU A 324 23.46 -19.50 -13.61
N SER A 325 23.40 -19.23 -12.30
CA SER A 325 24.55 -18.76 -11.53
C SER A 325 25.64 -19.82 -11.43
N ILE A 326 25.27 -21.07 -11.14
CA ILE A 326 26.21 -22.21 -11.13
C ILE A 326 26.83 -22.41 -12.51
N PHE A 327 26.02 -22.35 -13.57
CA PHE A 327 26.52 -22.49 -14.93
C PHE A 327 27.47 -21.34 -15.31
N ASN A 328 27.28 -20.12 -14.81
CA ASN A 328 28.17 -18.99 -15.11
C ASN A 328 29.32 -18.83 -14.11
N ASP A 329 29.51 -19.80 -13.21
CA ASP A 329 30.54 -19.78 -12.16
C ASP A 329 30.40 -18.57 -11.20
N TYR A 330 29.17 -18.07 -11.01
CA TYR A 330 28.86 -16.94 -10.13
C TYR A 330 28.73 -17.36 -8.66
N TYR A 331 28.97 -16.40 -7.76
CA TYR A 331 28.83 -16.61 -6.33
C TYR A 331 27.36 -16.85 -5.94
N ILE A 332 27.08 -18.02 -5.35
CA ILE A 332 25.72 -18.41 -4.92
C ILE A 332 25.51 -18.33 -3.40
N GLY A 333 26.36 -17.60 -2.67
CA GLY A 333 26.32 -17.53 -1.21
C GLY A 333 27.15 -18.61 -0.50
N SER A 334 27.18 -18.59 0.83
CA SER A 334 27.72 -19.65 1.68
C SER A 334 26.62 -20.46 2.37
N PHE A 335 26.95 -21.61 2.96
CA PHE A 335 26.06 -22.34 3.86
C PHE A 335 26.48 -22.18 5.32
N LEU A 336 25.53 -22.31 6.23
CA LEU A 336 25.78 -22.43 7.66
C LEU A 336 25.26 -23.79 8.12
N LEU A 337 26.15 -24.60 8.67
CA LEU A 337 25.85 -25.93 9.17
C LEU A 337 26.14 -25.98 10.69
N TRP A 338 25.45 -26.87 11.39
CA TRP A 338 25.69 -27.14 12.81
C TRP A 338 26.00 -28.63 13.01
N GLU A 339 27.16 -28.92 13.60
CA GLU A 339 27.60 -30.27 13.93
C GLU A 339 26.69 -30.89 15.01
N THR A 340 26.45 -32.20 14.90
CA THR A 340 25.61 -32.95 15.85
C THR A 340 26.17 -34.35 16.10
N ASP A 341 25.96 -34.85 17.33
CA ASP A 341 26.37 -36.17 17.84
C ASP A 341 25.61 -37.38 17.28
N LYS A 342 24.98 -37.23 16.10
CA LYS A 342 24.15 -38.24 15.42
C LYS A 342 22.81 -38.56 16.08
N ASN A 343 22.49 -38.00 17.24
CA ASN A 343 21.18 -38.09 17.90
C ASN A 343 20.81 -36.74 18.54
N PRO A 344 20.56 -35.69 17.73
CA PRO A 344 20.19 -34.40 18.27
C PRO A 344 18.90 -34.52 19.09
N ALA A 345 18.90 -33.98 20.32
CA ALA A 345 17.67 -33.82 21.12
C ALA A 345 16.62 -32.91 20.43
N LEU A 346 17.04 -32.24 19.35
CA LEU A 346 16.25 -31.40 18.47
C LEU A 346 15.53 -32.23 17.39
N GLY A 347 14.26 -31.92 17.15
CA GLY A 347 13.51 -32.47 16.03
C GLY A 347 14.14 -32.10 14.68
N VAL A 348 14.53 -33.10 13.91
CA VAL A 348 15.14 -32.96 12.57
C VAL A 348 14.37 -33.76 11.53
N GLN A 349 14.44 -33.29 10.28
CA GLN A 349 13.84 -33.94 9.12
C GLN A 349 14.83 -33.95 7.94
N PRO A 350 14.75 -34.94 7.04
CA PRO A 350 15.47 -34.90 5.77
C PRO A 350 15.13 -33.64 4.97
N ILE A 351 16.02 -33.26 4.05
CA ILE A 351 15.65 -32.28 3.03
C ILE A 351 14.44 -32.79 2.23
N LYS A 352 13.58 -31.88 1.78
CA LYS A 352 12.34 -32.25 1.07
C LYS A 352 12.67 -33.05 -0.18
N GLY A 353 12.03 -34.22 -0.32
CA GLY A 353 12.21 -35.13 -1.47
C GLY A 353 13.13 -36.32 -1.21
N VAL A 354 13.78 -36.42 -0.05
CA VAL A 354 14.48 -37.63 0.38
C VAL A 354 13.49 -38.59 1.04
N GLU A 355 13.35 -39.80 0.50
CA GLU A 355 12.46 -40.84 1.03
C GLU A 355 13.25 -41.77 1.97
N ASN A 356 13.31 -41.43 3.26
CA ASN A 356 13.88 -42.29 4.32
C ASN A 356 12.95 -42.32 5.55
N LYS A 357 12.97 -43.43 6.31
CA LYS A 357 12.25 -43.53 7.59
C LYS A 357 12.93 -42.63 8.64
N LEU A 358 12.14 -41.86 9.38
CA LEU A 358 12.61 -40.94 10.42
C LEU A 358 13.37 -41.66 11.56
N GLU A 359 13.09 -42.95 11.78
CA GLU A 359 13.64 -43.78 12.85
C GLU A 359 15.13 -44.16 12.64
N ASP A 360 15.70 -43.92 11.44
CA ASP A 360 17.07 -44.28 11.08
C ASP A 360 18.01 -43.08 10.90
N LEU A 361 17.58 -41.87 11.28
CA LEU A 361 18.37 -40.65 11.06
C LEU A 361 19.63 -40.64 11.94
N LYS A 362 20.80 -40.58 11.30
CA LYS A 362 22.11 -40.35 11.94
C LYS A 362 22.76 -39.11 11.34
N PRO A 363 22.22 -37.91 11.62
CA PRO A 363 22.72 -36.67 11.03
C PRO A 363 24.16 -36.40 11.48
N GLU A 364 24.97 -35.85 10.58
CA GLU A 364 26.29 -35.29 10.90
C GLU A 364 26.22 -33.77 10.96
N TYR A 365 25.34 -33.17 10.14
CA TYR A 365 25.14 -31.73 10.09
C TYR A 365 23.67 -31.36 9.98
N ILE A 366 23.28 -30.30 10.69
CA ILE A 366 22.00 -29.62 10.60
C ILE A 366 22.19 -28.36 9.77
N ILE A 367 21.40 -28.20 8.70
CA ILE A 367 21.46 -27.05 7.80
C ILE A 367 20.76 -25.87 8.49
N LEU A 368 21.49 -24.79 8.78
CA LEU A 368 20.97 -23.55 9.38
C LEU A 368 20.77 -22.43 8.36
N ASP A 369 21.62 -22.35 7.35
CA ASP A 369 21.41 -21.52 6.15
C ASP A 369 21.83 -22.30 4.89
N GLY A 370 21.11 -22.10 3.80
CA GLY A 370 21.30 -22.82 2.54
C GLY A 370 20.20 -23.85 2.22
N GLN A 371 19.23 -24.06 3.11
CA GLN A 371 18.14 -25.03 2.95
C GLN A 371 17.49 -24.97 1.55
N GLN A 372 17.12 -23.77 1.08
CA GLN A 372 16.45 -23.60 -0.21
C GLN A 372 17.37 -23.95 -1.39
N ARG A 373 18.66 -23.57 -1.33
CA ARG A 373 19.66 -23.88 -2.36
C ARG A 373 19.95 -25.38 -2.41
N ILE A 374 20.23 -25.99 -1.27
CA ILE A 374 20.53 -27.43 -1.15
C ILE A 374 19.35 -28.28 -1.60
N THR A 375 18.13 -27.93 -1.17
CA THR A 375 16.91 -28.63 -1.59
C THR A 375 16.67 -28.48 -3.10
N SER A 376 16.99 -27.33 -3.68
CA SER A 376 16.86 -27.10 -5.13
C SER A 376 17.88 -27.89 -5.96
N LEU A 377 19.13 -27.98 -5.51
CA LEU A 377 20.15 -28.85 -6.11
C LEU A 377 19.66 -30.31 -6.11
N TYR A 378 19.19 -30.78 -4.96
CA TYR A 378 18.63 -32.12 -4.82
C TYR A 378 17.40 -32.32 -5.72
N TYR A 379 16.50 -31.34 -5.76
CA TYR A 379 15.31 -31.39 -6.60
C TYR A 379 15.66 -31.64 -8.08
N THR A 380 16.57 -30.85 -8.63
CA THR A 380 16.92 -30.93 -10.05
C THR A 380 17.73 -32.18 -10.39
N ILE A 381 18.56 -32.67 -9.46
CA ILE A 381 19.45 -33.81 -9.69
C ILE A 381 18.72 -35.14 -9.49
N ASN A 382 17.91 -35.25 -8.43
CA ASN A 382 17.21 -36.49 -8.09
C ASN A 382 15.76 -36.54 -8.61
N SER A 383 15.21 -35.43 -9.11
CA SER A 383 13.85 -35.34 -9.66
C SER A 383 12.76 -35.95 -8.76
N PRO A 384 12.67 -35.55 -7.47
CA PRO A 384 11.68 -36.08 -6.55
C PRO A 384 10.26 -35.64 -6.95
N LYS A 385 9.25 -36.42 -6.55
CA LYS A 385 7.85 -36.25 -6.97
C LYS A 385 7.07 -35.20 -6.17
N PHE A 386 7.63 -34.00 -6.01
CA PHE A 386 6.91 -32.87 -5.41
C PHE A 386 6.89 -31.63 -6.31
N ASN A 387 5.93 -30.75 -6.07
CA ASN A 387 5.75 -29.53 -6.85
C ASN A 387 6.51 -28.35 -6.23
N LEU A 388 7.23 -27.59 -7.05
CA LEU A 388 7.77 -26.28 -6.67
C LEU A 388 6.63 -25.27 -6.44
N ARG A 389 6.90 -24.19 -5.69
CA ARG A 389 5.89 -23.15 -5.45
C ARG A 389 5.43 -22.55 -6.78
N GLY A 390 4.11 -22.49 -6.96
CA GLY A 390 3.46 -21.99 -8.18
C GLY A 390 3.34 -23.02 -9.32
N SER A 391 3.90 -24.22 -9.17
CA SER A 391 3.74 -25.32 -10.13
C SER A 391 2.59 -26.26 -9.74
N LYS A 392 1.90 -26.80 -10.75
CA LYS A 392 0.86 -27.83 -10.57
C LYS A 392 1.43 -29.26 -10.62
N GLU A 393 2.64 -29.41 -11.13
CA GLU A 393 3.31 -30.69 -11.36
C GLU A 393 4.83 -30.58 -11.09
N PRO A 394 5.53 -31.71 -10.91
CA PRO A 394 6.98 -31.72 -10.81
C PRO A 394 7.63 -31.20 -12.10
N LEU A 395 8.77 -30.52 -11.98
CA LEU A 395 9.46 -29.86 -13.08
C LEU A 395 10.85 -30.48 -13.32
N TYR A 396 11.25 -30.53 -14.58
CA TYR A 396 12.53 -31.05 -15.03
C TYR A 396 13.37 -29.92 -15.63
N PHE A 397 14.63 -29.83 -15.24
CA PHE A 397 15.54 -28.74 -15.58
C PHE A 397 16.64 -29.23 -16.53
N TYR A 398 16.94 -28.42 -17.54
CA TYR A 398 17.89 -28.75 -18.60
C TYR A 398 18.87 -27.61 -18.83
N ILE A 399 20.12 -27.96 -19.12
CA ILE A 399 21.12 -27.02 -19.64
C ILE A 399 20.96 -26.99 -21.16
N ASN A 400 20.67 -25.81 -21.69
CA ASN A 400 20.50 -25.57 -23.12
C ASN A 400 21.86 -25.20 -23.76
N PHE A 401 22.54 -26.22 -24.28
CA PHE A 401 23.84 -26.02 -24.94
C PHE A 401 23.71 -25.36 -26.32
N TYR A 402 22.55 -25.45 -26.98
CA TYR A 402 22.31 -24.72 -28.22
C TYR A 402 22.38 -23.21 -28.00
N THR A 403 21.69 -22.70 -26.98
CA THR A 403 21.76 -21.30 -26.53
C THR A 403 23.19 -20.91 -26.18
N TYR A 404 23.87 -21.74 -25.37
CA TYR A 404 25.26 -21.49 -24.96
C TYR A 404 26.22 -21.32 -26.14
N PHE A 405 26.15 -22.18 -27.17
CA PHE A 405 27.05 -22.11 -28.32
C PHE A 405 26.71 -20.98 -29.31
N ASN A 406 25.49 -20.46 -29.31
CA ASN A 406 25.04 -19.46 -30.28
C ASN A 406 25.18 -18.00 -29.82
N MET A 407 25.58 -17.74 -28.55
CA MET A 407 26.01 -16.44 -27.97
C MET A 407 25.13 -15.19 -28.24
N ASN A 408 23.92 -15.31 -28.80
CA ASN A 408 23.10 -14.20 -29.32
C ASN A 408 21.64 -14.22 -28.86
N THR A 409 21.29 -14.98 -27.82
CA THR A 409 19.91 -15.05 -27.34
C THR A 409 19.78 -14.32 -26.01
N GLU A 410 18.76 -13.45 -25.88
CA GLU A 410 18.33 -12.87 -24.59
C GLU A 410 17.85 -13.95 -23.60
N ASP A 411 17.63 -15.17 -24.09
CA ASP A 411 17.21 -16.33 -23.30
C ASP A 411 18.37 -16.95 -22.50
N GLY A 412 18.15 -17.15 -21.20
CA GLY A 412 19.09 -17.84 -20.30
C GLY A 412 19.31 -19.31 -20.66
N VAL A 413 20.44 -19.86 -20.22
CA VAL A 413 20.91 -21.22 -20.57
C VAL A 413 20.18 -22.37 -19.87
N ILE A 414 19.25 -22.07 -18.97
CA ILE A 414 18.46 -23.09 -18.26
C ILE A 414 17.02 -23.11 -18.78
N GLU A 415 16.58 -24.28 -19.24
CA GLU A 415 15.23 -24.55 -19.72
C GLU A 415 14.48 -25.46 -18.75
N VAL A 416 13.16 -25.27 -18.64
CA VAL A 416 12.32 -26.01 -17.68
C VAL A 416 11.11 -26.60 -18.38
N HIS A 417 10.91 -27.91 -18.20
CA HIS A 417 9.78 -28.66 -18.75
C HIS A 417 8.94 -29.29 -17.65
N THR A 418 7.66 -29.49 -17.93
CA THR A 418 6.70 -30.19 -17.06
C THR A 418 6.71 -31.71 -17.26
N ALA A 419 7.26 -32.18 -18.37
CA ALA A 419 7.47 -33.58 -18.67
C ALA A 419 8.95 -33.85 -18.98
N MET A 420 9.43 -35.04 -18.61
CA MET A 420 10.79 -35.46 -18.95
C MET A 420 10.86 -35.75 -20.46
N LEU A 421 11.84 -35.17 -21.14
CA LEU A 421 12.07 -35.37 -22.56
C LEU A 421 12.69 -36.74 -22.81
N THR A 422 12.36 -37.35 -23.95
CA THR A 422 13.10 -38.54 -24.37
C THR A 422 14.55 -38.17 -24.72
N MET A 423 15.47 -39.14 -24.65
CA MET A 423 16.88 -38.93 -25.03
C MET A 423 17.00 -38.35 -26.44
N LYS A 424 16.23 -38.88 -27.39
CA LYS A 424 16.22 -38.39 -28.79
C LYS A 424 15.74 -36.95 -28.92
N GLU A 425 14.74 -36.52 -28.15
CA GLU A 425 14.27 -35.13 -28.15
C GLU A 425 15.29 -34.20 -27.51
N SER A 426 15.90 -34.63 -26.40
CA SER A 426 16.96 -33.92 -25.70
C SER A 426 18.15 -33.68 -26.62
N PHE A 427 18.60 -34.70 -27.36
CA PHE A 427 19.68 -34.58 -28.35
C PHE A 427 19.36 -33.60 -29.47
N LYS A 428 18.16 -33.72 -30.08
CA LYS A 428 17.72 -32.84 -31.18
C LYS A 428 17.70 -31.36 -30.80
N ARG A 429 17.48 -31.04 -29.52
CA ARG A 429 17.42 -29.66 -29.00
C ARG A 429 18.69 -29.24 -28.24
N MET A 430 19.68 -30.13 -28.14
CA MET A 430 20.89 -29.96 -27.31
C MET A 430 20.57 -29.60 -25.84
N LEU A 431 19.52 -30.20 -25.29
CA LEU A 431 19.11 -30.03 -23.90
C LEU A 431 19.70 -31.15 -23.05
N PHE A 432 20.66 -30.81 -22.19
CA PHE A 432 21.22 -31.76 -21.24
C PHE A 432 20.36 -31.80 -19.97
N PRO A 433 19.75 -32.95 -19.61
CA PRO A 433 18.96 -33.08 -18.39
C PRO A 433 19.85 -32.99 -17.15
N ILE A 434 19.58 -32.05 -16.24
CA ILE A 434 20.39 -31.86 -15.02
C ILE A 434 20.34 -33.10 -14.10
N CYS A 435 19.28 -33.90 -14.16
CA CYS A 435 19.22 -35.17 -13.42
C CYS A 435 20.24 -36.23 -13.88
N GLU A 436 20.77 -36.12 -15.09
CA GLU A 436 21.83 -37.00 -15.61
C GLU A 436 23.25 -36.47 -15.32
N LEU A 437 23.39 -35.39 -14.53
CA LEU A 437 24.68 -34.74 -14.27
C LEU A 437 25.72 -35.69 -13.65
N GLN A 438 25.29 -36.61 -12.76
CA GLN A 438 26.18 -37.63 -12.20
C GLN A 438 26.73 -38.57 -13.28
N LYS A 439 25.95 -38.83 -14.33
CA LYS A 439 26.29 -39.73 -15.45
C LYS A 439 26.56 -38.96 -16.75
N HIS A 440 27.00 -37.71 -16.64
CA HIS A 440 27.17 -36.82 -17.80
C HIS A 440 28.08 -37.42 -18.89
N THR A 441 29.05 -38.26 -18.53
CA THR A 441 29.94 -38.92 -19.50
C THR A 441 29.17 -39.94 -20.37
N GLU A 442 28.26 -40.73 -19.79
CA GLU A 442 27.44 -41.70 -20.55
C GLU A 442 26.54 -40.97 -21.56
N TRP A 443 25.86 -39.92 -21.10
CA TRP A 443 25.02 -39.08 -21.96
C TRP A 443 25.81 -38.41 -23.09
N LEU A 444 27.02 -37.90 -22.79
CA LEU A 444 27.88 -37.25 -23.79
C LEU A 444 28.38 -38.23 -24.85
N ASN A 445 28.66 -39.48 -24.47
CA ASN A 445 29.08 -40.51 -25.43
C ASN A 445 27.94 -40.82 -26.42
N GLU A 446 26.72 -41.03 -25.92
CA GLU A 446 25.55 -41.27 -26.80
C GLU A 446 25.23 -40.04 -27.66
N PHE A 447 25.37 -38.83 -27.10
CA PHE A 447 25.17 -37.60 -27.86
C PHE A 447 26.25 -37.39 -28.94
N GLN A 448 27.49 -37.81 -28.66
CA GLN A 448 28.57 -37.80 -29.65
C GLN A 448 28.23 -38.71 -30.84
N ASP A 449 27.79 -39.94 -30.57
CA ASP A 449 27.38 -40.89 -31.62
C ASP A 449 26.23 -40.31 -32.45
N PHE A 450 25.22 -39.72 -31.79
CA PHE A 450 24.13 -39.02 -32.46
C PHE A 450 24.63 -37.88 -33.37
N LEU A 451 25.58 -37.05 -32.93
CA LEU A 451 26.12 -35.96 -33.75
C LEU A 451 26.93 -36.48 -34.95
N LEU A 452 27.69 -37.56 -34.79
CA LEU A 452 28.46 -38.18 -35.87
C LEU A 452 27.56 -38.77 -36.96
N GLU A 453 26.33 -39.18 -36.64
CA GLU A 453 25.33 -39.56 -37.64
C GLU A 453 24.82 -38.37 -38.48
N GLN A 454 24.95 -37.13 -37.99
CA GLN A 454 24.45 -35.92 -38.66
C GLN A 454 25.52 -35.17 -39.47
N THR A 455 26.82 -35.45 -39.26
CA THR A 455 27.91 -34.74 -39.92
C THR A 455 29.21 -35.54 -39.97
N ASP A 456 29.97 -35.39 -41.06
CA ASP A 456 31.31 -35.98 -41.23
C ASP A 456 32.42 -35.14 -40.56
N ASP A 457 32.12 -33.96 -39.99
CA ASP A 457 33.09 -33.10 -39.32
C ASP A 457 33.40 -33.59 -37.89
N VAL A 458 34.12 -34.70 -37.81
CA VAL A 458 34.55 -35.33 -36.55
C VAL A 458 35.29 -34.34 -35.65
N LYS A 459 36.13 -33.47 -36.21
CA LYS A 459 36.93 -32.51 -35.41
C LYS A 459 36.02 -31.51 -34.67
N LYS A 460 34.98 -31.01 -35.34
CA LYS A 460 34.02 -30.08 -34.73
C LYS A 460 33.15 -30.76 -33.68
N VAL A 461 32.68 -31.99 -33.95
CA VAL A 461 31.94 -32.80 -32.96
C VAL A 461 32.78 -33.01 -31.70
N MET A 462 34.04 -33.46 -31.84
CA MET A 462 34.94 -33.67 -30.71
C MET A 462 35.18 -32.38 -29.90
N LYS A 463 35.25 -31.21 -30.57
CA LYS A 463 35.39 -29.92 -29.88
C LYS A 463 34.15 -29.54 -29.08
N ILE A 464 32.95 -29.76 -29.64
CA ILE A 464 31.67 -29.51 -28.95
C ILE A 464 31.58 -30.39 -27.71
N ILE A 465 31.78 -31.71 -27.87
CA ILE A 465 31.73 -32.68 -26.77
C ILE A 465 32.76 -32.34 -25.70
N LYS A 466 33.99 -31.97 -26.08
CA LYS A 466 35.03 -31.54 -25.12
C LYS A 466 34.61 -30.32 -24.31
N VAL A 467 34.00 -29.31 -24.92
CA VAL A 467 33.53 -28.11 -24.21
C VAL A 467 32.40 -28.47 -23.25
N MET A 468 31.43 -29.28 -23.69
CA MET A 468 30.33 -29.75 -22.84
C MET A 468 30.85 -30.59 -21.67
N TYR A 469 31.78 -31.50 -21.92
CA TYR A 469 32.45 -32.31 -20.91
C TYR A 469 33.12 -31.44 -19.84
N ILE A 470 34.00 -30.51 -20.25
CA ILE A 470 34.68 -29.61 -19.30
C ILE A 470 33.67 -28.86 -18.44
N LYS A 471 32.58 -28.36 -19.03
CA LYS A 471 31.57 -27.59 -18.29
C LYS A 471 30.78 -28.47 -17.31
N LEU A 472 30.29 -29.63 -17.76
CA LEU A 472 29.49 -30.53 -16.92
C LEU A 472 30.33 -31.16 -15.80
N SER A 473 31.56 -31.59 -16.10
CA SER A 473 32.48 -32.11 -15.09
C SER A 473 32.87 -31.03 -14.07
N HIS A 474 33.07 -29.77 -14.52
CA HIS A 474 33.29 -28.66 -13.59
C HIS A 474 32.10 -28.42 -12.67
N ILE A 475 30.87 -28.39 -13.20
CA ILE A 475 29.66 -28.20 -12.38
C ILE A 475 29.51 -29.33 -11.34
N TRP A 476 29.76 -30.59 -11.72
CA TRP A 476 29.57 -31.73 -10.81
C TRP A 476 30.68 -31.88 -9.75
N GLU A 477 31.94 -31.74 -10.14
CA GLU A 477 33.10 -32.08 -9.30
C GLU A 477 34.04 -30.91 -9.00
N GLY A 478 33.93 -29.80 -9.75
CA GLY A 478 34.82 -28.65 -9.64
C GLY A 478 34.20 -27.41 -8.98
N PHE A 479 32.88 -27.22 -9.06
CA PHE A 479 32.19 -26.06 -8.49
C PHE A 479 32.12 -26.20 -6.97
N GLU A 480 32.75 -25.26 -6.27
CA GLU A 480 32.90 -25.28 -4.81
C GLU A 480 32.10 -24.16 -4.15
N ILE A 481 31.34 -24.53 -3.13
CA ILE A 481 30.48 -23.62 -2.37
C ILE A 481 31.05 -23.47 -0.96
N PRO A 482 31.26 -22.25 -0.45
CA PRO A 482 31.76 -22.05 0.90
C PRO A 482 30.72 -22.43 1.96
N TYR A 483 31.15 -22.97 3.10
CA TYR A 483 30.30 -23.14 4.28
C TYR A 483 31.06 -22.89 5.58
N ILE A 484 30.31 -22.53 6.62
CA ILE A 484 30.79 -22.39 8.00
C ILE A 484 30.10 -23.45 8.85
N SER A 485 30.85 -24.09 9.73
CA SER A 485 30.32 -25.06 10.69
C SER A 485 30.27 -24.46 12.10
N LEU A 486 29.12 -24.59 12.76
CA LEU A 486 28.97 -24.31 14.18
C LEU A 486 29.30 -25.58 14.98
N PRO A 487 30.01 -25.45 16.11
CA PRO A 487 30.41 -26.59 16.92
C PRO A 487 29.21 -27.28 17.58
N GLU A 488 29.34 -28.58 17.81
CA GLU A 488 28.35 -29.41 18.52
C GLU A 488 28.02 -28.87 19.93
N SER A 489 28.99 -28.25 20.59
CA SER A 489 28.83 -27.67 21.94
C SER A 489 27.92 -26.44 22.01
N MET A 490 27.42 -25.92 20.89
CA MET A 490 26.56 -24.74 20.88
C MET A 490 25.13 -25.09 21.29
N GLU A 491 24.54 -24.31 22.19
CA GLU A 491 23.21 -24.58 22.72
C GLU A 491 22.09 -24.19 21.72
N LEU A 492 20.95 -24.88 21.78
CA LEU A 492 19.81 -24.68 20.86
C LEU A 492 19.32 -23.22 20.80
N PHE A 493 19.28 -22.53 21.95
CA PHE A 493 18.85 -21.12 21.99
C PHE A 493 19.84 -20.20 21.25
N GLN A 494 21.15 -20.49 21.30
CA GLN A 494 22.18 -19.71 20.59
C GLN A 494 22.06 -19.91 19.09
N VAL A 495 21.82 -21.16 18.66
CA VAL A 495 21.63 -21.51 17.25
C VAL A 495 20.39 -20.84 16.65
N THR A 496 19.27 -20.87 17.38
CA THR A 496 18.03 -20.22 16.94
C THR A 496 18.17 -18.68 16.84
N ASP A 497 18.96 -18.06 17.72
CA ASP A 497 19.28 -16.63 17.63
C ASP A 497 20.19 -16.30 16.44
N ILE A 498 21.20 -17.13 16.15
CA ILE A 498 22.05 -16.98 14.96
C ILE A 498 21.18 -17.10 13.69
N PHE A 499 20.25 -18.05 13.66
CA PHE A 499 19.31 -18.23 12.55
C PHE A 499 18.42 -17.00 12.34
N GLU A 500 17.85 -16.43 13.41
CA GLU A 500 17.01 -15.23 13.30
C GLU A 500 17.79 -14.05 12.71
N ASN A 501 19.06 -13.87 13.12
CA ASN A 501 19.90 -12.75 12.70
C ASN A 501 20.43 -12.86 11.26
N ILE A 502 20.81 -14.06 10.80
CA ILE A 502 21.39 -14.27 9.45
C ILE A 502 20.36 -14.05 8.35
N ASN A 503 19.10 -14.40 8.60
CA ASN A 503 18.04 -14.33 7.61
C ASN A 503 17.51 -12.92 7.30
N THR A 504 18.20 -11.89 7.79
CA THR A 504 17.88 -10.47 7.54
C THR A 504 18.30 -9.99 6.14
N LYS A 505 19.20 -10.71 5.44
CA LYS A 505 19.75 -10.29 4.12
C LYS A 505 19.33 -11.17 2.92
N GLY A 506 18.68 -12.32 3.15
CA GLY A 506 18.18 -13.23 2.10
C GLY A 506 16.69 -13.06 1.79
N LYS A 507 16.02 -14.05 1.15
CA LYS A 507 14.55 -14.02 0.99
C LYS A 507 13.90 -13.91 2.39
N PRO A 508 13.24 -12.78 2.72
CA PRO A 508 12.87 -12.45 4.09
C PRO A 508 11.98 -13.53 4.70
N LEU A 509 12.22 -13.85 5.97
CA LEU A 509 11.34 -14.73 6.73
C LEU A 509 10.01 -14.03 6.97
N SER A 510 8.90 -14.74 6.77
CA SER A 510 7.60 -14.23 7.21
C SER A 510 7.54 -14.19 8.74
N VAL A 511 6.59 -13.43 9.30
CA VAL A 511 6.34 -13.42 10.76
C VAL A 511 6.11 -14.84 11.29
N PHE A 512 5.45 -15.69 10.51
CA PHE A 512 5.16 -17.06 10.90
C PHE A 512 6.44 -17.90 10.93
N ASP A 513 7.33 -17.72 9.94
CA ASP A 513 8.62 -18.43 9.90
C ASP A 513 9.52 -18.06 11.09
N LEU A 514 9.51 -16.79 11.51
CA LEU A 514 10.24 -16.34 12.71
C LEU A 514 9.66 -16.98 13.98
N LEU A 515 8.33 -17.06 14.07
CA LEU A 515 7.66 -17.65 15.22
C LEU A 515 7.90 -19.15 15.35
N ILE A 516 8.06 -19.87 14.23
CA ILE A 516 8.44 -21.28 14.27
C ILE A 516 9.77 -21.46 15.03
N ALA A 517 10.75 -20.58 14.81
CA ALA A 517 12.02 -20.62 15.51
C ALA A 517 11.92 -20.18 16.98
N ARG A 518 11.20 -19.09 17.24
CA ARG A 518 11.06 -18.54 18.60
C ARG A 518 10.26 -19.44 19.52
N LEU A 519 9.14 -19.99 19.04
CA LEU A 519 8.25 -20.82 19.86
C LEU A 519 8.83 -22.21 20.12
N TYR A 520 9.72 -22.70 19.26
CA TYR A 520 10.41 -23.98 19.49
C TYR A 520 11.27 -23.97 20.77
N LYS A 521 11.77 -22.81 21.20
CA LYS A 521 12.48 -22.64 22.49
C LYS A 521 11.63 -23.02 23.71
N TYR A 522 10.31 -23.03 23.54
CA TYR A 522 9.31 -23.33 24.56
C TYR A 522 8.59 -24.67 24.29
N ASP A 523 9.22 -25.56 23.51
CA ASP A 523 8.68 -26.88 23.12
C ASP A 523 7.38 -26.82 22.28
N ILE A 524 7.14 -25.68 21.61
CA ILE A 524 5.97 -25.49 20.74
C ILE A 524 6.37 -25.74 19.27
N GLU A 525 5.94 -26.87 18.72
CA GLU A 525 6.15 -27.23 17.32
C GLU A 525 5.10 -26.62 16.39
N LEU A 526 5.13 -25.29 16.24
CA LEU A 526 4.12 -24.49 15.52
C LEU A 526 3.78 -25.01 14.10
N ARG A 527 4.76 -25.57 13.38
CA ARG A 527 4.54 -26.21 12.07
C ARG A 527 3.61 -27.41 12.15
N LYS A 528 3.87 -28.32 13.09
CA LYS A 528 3.08 -29.52 13.27
C LYS A 528 1.64 -29.15 13.64
N MET A 529 1.49 -28.13 14.48
CA MET A 529 0.18 -27.58 14.84
C MET A 529 -0.55 -27.03 13.61
N TRP A 530 0.12 -26.23 12.78
CA TRP A 530 -0.45 -25.72 11.55
C TRP A 530 -0.81 -26.82 10.54
N ASP A 531 0.06 -27.81 10.35
CA ASP A 531 -0.20 -28.96 9.48
C ASP A 531 -1.40 -29.79 9.98
N ALA A 532 -1.55 -29.94 11.30
CA ALA A 532 -2.72 -30.55 11.93
C ALA A 532 -3.99 -29.71 11.72
N THR A 533 -3.94 -28.38 11.89
CA THR A 533 -5.04 -27.47 11.60
C THR A 533 -5.51 -27.62 10.15
N LEU A 534 -4.58 -27.64 9.19
CA LEU A 534 -4.89 -27.80 7.76
C LEU A 534 -5.56 -29.15 7.45
N LYS A 535 -5.19 -30.22 8.17
CA LYS A 535 -5.79 -31.54 8.04
C LYS A 535 -7.20 -31.59 8.64
N ASN A 536 -7.40 -30.95 9.78
CA ASN A 536 -8.65 -31.00 10.55
C ASN A 536 -9.72 -30.03 10.01
N TYR A 537 -9.32 -28.93 9.37
CA TYR A 537 -10.22 -27.87 8.92
C TYR A 537 -10.07 -27.59 7.40
N PRO A 538 -10.88 -28.24 6.55
CA PRO A 538 -10.79 -28.10 5.10
C PRO A 538 -11.00 -26.68 4.56
N ASN A 539 -11.83 -25.85 5.23
CA ASN A 539 -12.05 -24.48 4.78
C ASN A 539 -10.84 -23.59 5.10
N ILE A 540 -10.17 -23.78 6.24
CA ILE A 540 -8.88 -23.14 6.54
C ILE A 540 -7.84 -23.52 5.48
N LEU A 541 -7.76 -24.81 5.10
CA LEU A 541 -6.89 -25.25 4.02
C LEU A 541 -7.20 -24.55 2.69
N ARG A 542 -8.47 -24.44 2.31
CA ARG A 542 -8.87 -23.71 1.11
C ARG A 542 -8.47 -22.22 1.18
N TYR A 543 -8.74 -21.56 2.30
CA TYR A 543 -8.43 -20.13 2.48
C TYR A 543 -6.92 -19.87 2.49
N SER A 544 -6.13 -20.75 3.11
CA SER A 544 -4.66 -20.60 3.20
C SER A 544 -3.96 -20.63 1.84
N LYS A 545 -4.55 -21.27 0.83
CA LYS A 545 -4.04 -21.31 -0.55
C LYS A 545 -4.14 -19.95 -1.25
N THR A 546 -5.09 -19.11 -0.85
CA THR A 546 -5.33 -17.78 -1.42
C THR A 546 -4.82 -16.66 -0.50
N ILE A 547 -4.91 -16.86 0.82
CA ILE A 547 -4.55 -15.91 1.86
C ILE A 547 -3.40 -16.51 2.67
N SER A 548 -2.16 -16.16 2.32
CA SER A 548 -0.96 -16.71 3.00
C SER A 548 -0.86 -16.35 4.49
N LYS A 549 -1.60 -15.32 4.94
CA LYS A 549 -1.62 -14.86 6.34
C LYS A 549 -2.53 -15.69 7.27
N MET A 550 -3.24 -16.71 6.79
CA MET A 550 -4.12 -17.53 7.64
C MET A 550 -3.49 -18.04 8.95
N PRO A 551 -2.26 -18.61 8.99
CA PRO A 551 -1.66 -19.02 10.25
C PRO A 551 -1.36 -17.84 11.19
N ILE A 552 -1.05 -16.66 10.64
CA ILE A 552 -0.90 -15.42 11.42
C ILE A 552 -2.26 -14.95 11.96
N TYR A 553 -3.36 -15.14 11.23
CA TYR A 553 -4.69 -14.78 11.70
C TYR A 553 -5.13 -15.60 12.91
N ILE A 554 -4.68 -16.85 13.05
CA ILE A 554 -4.89 -17.63 14.29
C ILE A 554 -4.17 -16.92 15.46
N LEU A 555 -2.88 -16.61 15.30
CA LEU A 555 -2.08 -15.92 16.33
C LEU A 555 -2.60 -14.52 16.66
N GLN A 556 -3.04 -13.76 15.65
CA GLN A 556 -3.67 -12.45 15.87
C GLN A 556 -5.00 -12.60 16.62
N SER A 557 -5.78 -13.65 16.36
CA SER A 557 -7.00 -13.92 17.14
C SER A 557 -6.69 -14.22 18.60
N ILE A 558 -5.67 -15.05 18.86
CA ILE A 558 -5.15 -15.32 20.23
C ILE A 558 -4.72 -14.02 20.90
N SER A 559 -3.94 -13.19 20.20
CA SER A 559 -3.48 -11.91 20.72
C SER A 559 -4.63 -10.95 21.04
N LEU A 560 -5.63 -10.84 20.15
CA LEU A 560 -6.83 -10.03 20.41
C LEU A 560 -7.53 -10.48 21.70
N LEU A 561 -7.69 -11.78 21.91
CA LEU A 561 -8.41 -12.35 23.03
C LEU A 561 -7.67 -12.21 24.37
N TYR A 562 -6.35 -12.44 24.37
CA TYR A 562 -5.62 -12.73 25.60
C TYR A 562 -4.44 -11.82 25.89
N GLU A 563 -3.91 -11.09 24.90
CA GLU A 563 -2.88 -10.09 25.18
C GLU A 563 -3.51 -8.89 25.89
N LYS A 564 -2.80 -8.32 26.89
CA LYS A 564 -3.30 -7.23 27.75
C LYS A 564 -3.87 -6.06 26.96
N ASN A 565 -3.28 -5.76 25.80
CA ASN A 565 -3.67 -4.68 24.93
C ASN A 565 -4.40 -5.14 23.66
N SER A 566 -4.75 -6.42 23.52
CA SER A 566 -5.35 -6.97 22.30
C SER A 566 -4.58 -6.53 21.04
N SER A 567 -3.25 -6.41 21.12
CA SER A 567 -2.48 -5.80 20.04
C SER A 567 -2.18 -6.81 18.93
N CYS A 568 -2.43 -6.42 17.68
CA CYS A 568 -2.15 -7.24 16.50
C CYS A 568 -0.89 -6.80 15.76
N LYS A 569 -0.12 -5.86 16.31
CA LYS A 569 1.10 -5.38 15.67
C LYS A 569 2.14 -6.50 15.59
N ARG A 570 2.94 -6.46 14.52
CA ARG A 570 4.02 -7.42 14.27
C ARG A 570 4.88 -7.73 15.50
N LYS A 571 5.31 -6.70 16.25
CA LYS A 571 6.14 -6.89 17.45
C LYS A 571 5.43 -7.75 18.50
N ASP A 572 4.16 -7.45 18.77
CA ASP A 572 3.39 -8.15 19.81
C ASP A 572 3.11 -9.60 19.42
N ILE A 573 2.88 -9.85 18.12
CA ILE A 573 2.73 -11.20 17.59
C ILE A 573 4.06 -11.98 17.67
N LEU A 574 5.20 -11.35 17.42
CA LEU A 574 6.52 -11.98 17.55
C LEU A 574 6.90 -12.31 18.99
N ASP A 575 6.34 -11.56 19.95
CA ASP A 575 6.58 -11.70 21.39
C ASP A 575 5.38 -12.38 22.10
N ILE A 576 4.49 -13.04 21.35
CA ILE A 576 3.21 -13.58 21.84
C ILE A 576 3.36 -14.52 23.04
N TYR A 577 4.41 -15.36 23.06
CA TYR A 577 4.67 -16.27 24.16
C TYR A 577 4.96 -15.51 25.46
N SER A 578 5.93 -14.58 25.42
CA SER A 578 6.29 -13.76 26.58
C SER A 578 5.14 -12.90 27.09
N LYS A 579 4.29 -12.39 26.19
CA LYS A 579 3.20 -11.47 26.55
C LYS A 579 1.96 -12.15 27.13
N ILE A 580 1.74 -13.43 26.82
CA ILE A 580 0.50 -14.14 27.17
C ILE A 580 0.78 -15.32 28.11
N TYR A 581 1.88 -16.05 27.93
CA TYR A 581 2.10 -17.36 28.54
C TYR A 581 3.19 -17.38 29.63
N GLU A 582 4.23 -16.53 29.57
CA GLU A 582 5.32 -16.55 30.59
C GLU A 582 4.83 -16.26 32.01
N GLU A 583 3.79 -15.44 32.17
CA GLU A 583 3.20 -15.07 33.46
C GLU A 583 1.76 -15.58 33.63
N SER A 584 1.34 -16.62 32.88
CA SER A 584 -0.03 -17.17 33.00
C SER A 584 -0.08 -18.70 33.00
N ASP A 585 -1.16 -19.26 33.55
CA ASP A 585 -1.44 -20.70 33.55
C ASP A 585 -2.10 -21.17 32.23
N ARG A 586 -2.05 -20.36 31.16
CA ARG A 586 -2.67 -20.72 29.87
C ARG A 586 -1.81 -21.72 29.12
N ASP A 587 -2.45 -22.58 28.35
CA ASP A 587 -1.76 -23.48 27.43
C ASP A 587 -1.83 -22.94 25.99
N PHE A 588 -0.67 -22.88 25.33
CA PHE A 588 -0.58 -22.35 23.96
C PHE A 588 -1.31 -23.23 22.95
N GLN A 589 -1.24 -24.55 23.12
CA GLN A 589 -1.84 -25.51 22.20
C GLN A 589 -3.37 -25.49 22.32
N GLU A 590 -3.91 -25.44 23.53
CA GLU A 590 -5.35 -25.26 23.75
C GLU A 590 -5.87 -23.95 23.11
N ASP A 591 -5.14 -22.84 23.27
CA ASP A 591 -5.52 -21.56 22.68
C ASP A 591 -5.44 -21.56 21.15
N TRP A 592 -4.45 -22.25 20.58
CA TRP A 592 -4.32 -22.45 19.13
C TRP A 592 -5.47 -23.28 18.57
N ASP A 593 -5.81 -24.38 19.22
CA ASP A 593 -6.88 -25.27 18.79
C ASP A 593 -8.24 -24.56 18.86
N ASP A 594 -8.51 -23.83 19.95
CA ASP A 594 -9.74 -23.06 20.09
C ASP A 594 -9.81 -21.90 19.08
N ALA A 595 -8.72 -21.15 18.88
CA ALA A 595 -8.68 -20.10 17.86
C ALA A 595 -8.85 -20.67 16.43
N SER A 596 -8.32 -21.86 16.16
CA SER A 596 -8.52 -22.57 14.89
C SER A 596 -9.98 -22.95 14.66
N GLU A 597 -10.66 -23.47 15.69
CA GLU A 597 -12.09 -23.81 15.62
C GLU A 597 -12.98 -22.58 15.36
N TYR A 598 -12.72 -21.48 16.08
CA TYR A 598 -13.47 -20.24 15.86
C TYR A 598 -13.12 -19.58 14.52
N LEU A 599 -11.92 -19.77 13.98
CA LEU A 599 -11.56 -19.28 12.66
C LEU A 599 -12.26 -20.08 11.56
N GLU A 600 -12.39 -21.40 11.71
CA GLU A 600 -13.26 -22.22 10.85
C GLU A 600 -14.72 -21.73 10.91
N THR A 601 -15.21 -21.40 12.11
CA THR A 601 -16.55 -20.85 12.31
C THR A 601 -16.72 -19.47 11.65
N ALA A 602 -15.70 -18.60 11.74
CA ALA A 602 -15.67 -17.31 11.07
C ALA A 602 -15.75 -17.46 9.54
N ILE A 603 -14.98 -18.40 8.95
CA ILE A 603 -15.06 -18.70 7.52
C ILE A 603 -16.46 -19.17 7.12
N LYS A 604 -17.06 -20.10 7.88
CA LYS A 604 -18.44 -20.54 7.63
C LYS A 604 -19.42 -19.37 7.71
N LYS A 605 -19.27 -18.49 8.70
CA LYS A 605 -20.11 -17.30 8.87
C LYS A 605 -20.00 -16.35 7.67
N LEU A 606 -18.80 -16.19 7.12
CA LEU A 606 -18.57 -15.40 5.90
C LEU A 606 -19.35 -15.97 4.72
N GLU A 607 -19.34 -17.30 4.55
CA GLU A 607 -19.87 -17.96 3.36
C GLU A 607 -21.36 -18.31 3.40
N ILE A 608 -22.01 -18.22 4.57
CA ILE A 608 -23.46 -18.39 4.65
C ILE A 608 -24.15 -17.28 3.83
N LEU A 609 -25.03 -17.68 2.91
CA LEU A 609 -25.75 -16.80 1.99
C LEU A 609 -27.17 -16.44 2.46
N ARG A 610 -27.44 -16.55 3.76
CA ARG A 610 -28.72 -16.24 4.40
C ARG A 610 -28.52 -15.14 5.45
N ASP A 611 -29.61 -14.63 6.04
CA ASP A 611 -29.60 -13.49 6.96
C ASP A 611 -28.70 -13.64 8.21
N ASP A 612 -28.27 -14.86 8.52
CA ASP A 612 -27.31 -15.17 9.57
C ASP A 612 -25.85 -15.18 9.11
N GLY A 613 -25.55 -14.99 7.83
CA GLY A 613 -24.20 -14.95 7.26
C GLY A 613 -23.79 -13.61 6.65
N PHE A 614 -22.73 -13.64 5.82
CA PHE A 614 -22.18 -12.44 5.17
C PHE A 614 -22.07 -12.53 3.64
N GLY A 615 -22.53 -13.59 2.99
CA GLY A 615 -22.67 -13.60 1.53
C GLY A 615 -21.38 -13.74 0.73
N VAL A 616 -20.28 -14.15 1.36
CA VAL A 616 -19.00 -14.32 0.66
C VAL A 616 -19.03 -15.61 -0.16
N LYS A 617 -18.86 -15.52 -1.48
CA LYS A 617 -18.94 -16.70 -2.35
C LYS A 617 -17.81 -17.71 -2.10
N ASN A 618 -16.59 -17.21 -1.89
CA ASN A 618 -15.37 -18.01 -1.71
C ASN A 618 -14.22 -17.11 -1.22
N GLU A 619 -13.05 -17.71 -0.98
CA GLU A 619 -11.87 -17.05 -0.43
C GLU A 619 -11.34 -15.85 -1.24
N LYS A 620 -11.67 -15.76 -2.54
CA LYS A 620 -11.27 -14.62 -3.41
C LYS A 620 -12.23 -13.43 -3.30
N GLU A 621 -13.44 -13.66 -2.78
CA GLU A 621 -14.51 -12.68 -2.66
C GLU A 621 -14.60 -12.06 -1.26
N VAL A 622 -13.71 -12.43 -0.34
CA VAL A 622 -13.61 -11.80 0.98
C VAL A 622 -13.28 -10.31 0.79
N PRO A 623 -14.10 -9.36 1.30
CA PRO A 623 -13.84 -7.92 1.14
C PRO A 623 -12.50 -7.48 1.72
N PHE A 624 -12.22 -7.88 2.97
CA PHE A 624 -10.95 -7.63 3.67
C PHE A 624 -10.54 -8.88 4.45
N SER A 625 -9.41 -9.49 4.09
CA SER A 625 -8.90 -10.64 4.83
C SER A 625 -8.49 -10.32 6.28
N PRO A 626 -8.01 -9.11 6.65
CA PRO A 626 -7.71 -8.78 8.05
C PRO A 626 -8.93 -8.71 8.97
N MET A 627 -10.16 -8.73 8.44
CA MET A 627 -11.37 -8.84 9.27
C MET A 627 -11.57 -10.24 9.85
N ILE A 628 -10.98 -11.28 9.23
CA ILE A 628 -11.10 -12.67 9.67
C ILE A 628 -10.67 -12.85 11.14
N PRO A 629 -9.46 -12.44 11.58
CA PRO A 629 -9.03 -12.59 12.97
C PRO A 629 -9.91 -11.81 13.97
N VAL A 630 -10.40 -10.63 13.59
CA VAL A 630 -11.34 -9.86 14.43
C VAL A 630 -12.67 -10.58 14.56
N LEU A 631 -13.20 -11.09 13.45
CA LEU A 631 -14.42 -11.88 13.43
C LEU A 631 -14.27 -13.16 14.28
N THR A 632 -13.15 -13.87 14.15
CA THR A 632 -12.80 -15.04 14.98
C THR A 632 -12.85 -14.72 16.46
N ALA A 633 -12.12 -13.68 16.88
CA ALA A 633 -12.05 -13.28 18.29
C ALA A 633 -13.42 -12.81 18.82
N LEU A 634 -14.18 -12.03 18.04
CA LEU A 634 -15.51 -11.57 18.44
C LEU A 634 -16.52 -12.73 18.55
N LEU A 635 -16.48 -13.72 17.66
CA LEU A 635 -17.36 -14.90 17.75
C LEU A 635 -17.12 -15.69 19.03
N LYS A 636 -15.85 -15.80 19.45
CA LYS A 636 -15.47 -16.42 20.72
C LYS A 636 -15.94 -15.61 21.93
N GLU A 637 -15.81 -14.29 21.90
CA GLU A 637 -16.39 -13.42 22.93
C GLU A 637 -17.92 -13.56 22.99
N ILE A 638 -18.61 -13.61 21.85
CA ILE A 638 -20.07 -13.81 21.81
C ILE A 638 -20.45 -15.14 22.47
N ALA A 639 -19.68 -16.21 22.25
CA ALA A 639 -19.97 -17.52 22.83
C ALA A 639 -20.00 -17.52 24.37
N SER A 640 -19.21 -16.65 25.02
CA SER A 640 -19.15 -16.50 26.47
C SER A 640 -20.14 -15.47 27.04
N THR A 641 -20.75 -14.62 26.21
CA THR A 641 -21.74 -13.62 26.64
C THR A 641 -23.14 -14.20 26.89
N LYS A 642 -23.91 -13.54 27.78
CA LYS A 642 -25.33 -13.87 28.06
C LYS A 642 -26.27 -13.44 26.94
N ASN A 643 -26.14 -12.21 26.42
CA ASN A 643 -27.03 -11.65 25.41
C ASN A 643 -26.50 -11.87 23.98
N LYS A 644 -26.40 -13.14 23.56
CA LYS A 644 -25.80 -13.51 22.28
C LYS A 644 -26.50 -12.87 21.07
N ALA A 645 -27.83 -12.74 21.12
CA ALA A 645 -28.62 -12.21 20.02
C ALA A 645 -28.27 -10.75 19.70
N ASP A 646 -28.18 -9.90 20.71
CA ASP A 646 -27.77 -8.50 20.53
C ASP A 646 -26.33 -8.37 20.01
N CYS A 647 -25.41 -9.16 20.58
CA CYS A 647 -24.01 -9.14 20.13
C CYS A 647 -23.86 -9.57 18.66
N TYR A 648 -24.64 -10.55 18.18
CA TYR A 648 -24.66 -10.92 16.76
C TYR A 648 -25.18 -9.79 15.86
N GLU A 649 -26.18 -9.02 16.30
CA GLU A 649 -26.67 -7.86 15.54
C GLU A 649 -25.63 -6.73 15.50
N LYS A 650 -24.92 -6.48 16.61
CA LYS A 650 -23.79 -5.54 16.67
C LYS A 650 -22.63 -5.98 15.78
N LEU A 651 -22.30 -7.27 15.77
CA LEU A 651 -21.29 -7.86 14.88
C LEU A 651 -21.63 -7.62 13.41
N LYS A 652 -22.89 -7.82 13.00
CA LYS A 652 -23.34 -7.52 11.63
C LYS A 652 -23.17 -6.05 11.27
N LYS A 653 -23.57 -5.14 12.17
CA LYS A 653 -23.40 -3.70 11.96
C LYS A 653 -21.93 -3.34 11.76
N TRP A 654 -21.03 -3.88 12.59
CA TRP A 654 -19.59 -3.67 12.42
C TRP A 654 -19.07 -4.20 11.09
N TYR A 655 -19.42 -5.42 10.71
CA TYR A 655 -18.94 -6.05 9.48
C TYR A 655 -19.26 -5.18 8.25
N TRP A 656 -20.52 -4.78 8.10
CA TRP A 656 -20.95 -3.95 6.98
C TRP A 656 -20.36 -2.54 7.04
N SER A 657 -20.29 -1.94 8.24
CA SER A 657 -19.69 -0.62 8.41
C SER A 657 -18.22 -0.62 8.01
N SER A 658 -17.46 -1.66 8.37
CA SER A 658 -16.03 -1.79 8.04
C SER A 658 -15.78 -1.85 6.53
N ILE A 659 -16.62 -2.59 5.80
CA ILE A 659 -16.53 -2.69 4.34
C ILE A 659 -16.85 -1.36 3.69
N PHE A 660 -17.98 -0.75 4.06
CA PHE A 660 -18.48 0.46 3.40
C PHE A 660 -17.79 1.75 3.83
N THR A 661 -16.90 1.69 4.83
CA THR A 661 -15.94 2.77 5.19
C THR A 661 -14.51 2.50 4.72
N ASN A 662 -14.24 1.36 4.05
CA ASN A 662 -12.88 0.92 3.71
C ASN A 662 -11.92 0.88 4.91
N ALA A 663 -12.41 0.49 6.10
CA ALA A 663 -11.67 0.60 7.36
C ALA A 663 -10.29 -0.11 7.34
N TYR A 664 -10.15 -1.18 6.57
CA TYR A 664 -8.92 -2.00 6.50
C TYR A 664 -8.06 -1.72 5.24
N SER A 665 -8.28 -0.59 4.56
CA SER A 665 -7.48 -0.20 3.39
C SER A 665 -6.08 0.31 3.73
N SER A 666 -5.86 0.78 4.96
CA SER A 666 -4.58 1.24 5.50
C SER A 666 -4.43 0.81 6.96
N ALA A 667 -3.19 0.64 7.45
CA ALA A 667 -2.88 0.35 8.85
C ALA A 667 -3.72 -0.79 9.49
N ALA A 668 -3.95 -1.88 8.75
CA ALA A 668 -4.89 -2.95 9.12
C ALA A 668 -4.67 -3.52 10.52
N ASP A 669 -3.43 -3.78 10.94
CA ASP A 669 -3.13 -4.33 12.28
C ASP A 669 -3.63 -3.42 13.41
N SER A 670 -3.48 -2.09 13.25
CA SER A 670 -3.97 -1.12 14.25
C SER A 670 -5.50 -1.04 14.24
N GLN A 671 -6.11 -1.13 13.06
CA GLN A 671 -7.57 -1.16 12.92
C GLN A 671 -8.17 -2.42 13.56
N MET A 672 -7.52 -3.59 13.43
CA MET A 672 -7.97 -4.85 14.06
C MET A 672 -8.05 -4.71 15.59
N THR A 673 -6.98 -4.19 16.20
CA THR A 673 -6.93 -3.93 17.65
C THR A 673 -7.98 -2.92 18.10
N ALA A 674 -8.14 -1.83 17.34
CA ALA A 674 -9.13 -0.81 17.60
C ALA A 674 -10.56 -1.35 17.56
N ASP A 675 -10.92 -2.05 16.47
CA ASP A 675 -12.26 -2.59 16.28
C ASP A 675 -12.60 -3.64 17.33
N PHE A 676 -11.73 -4.61 17.59
CA PHE A 676 -11.99 -5.65 18.59
C PHE A 676 -12.30 -5.04 19.96
N ARG A 677 -11.49 -4.08 20.41
CA ARG A 677 -11.67 -3.38 21.69
C ARG A 677 -12.97 -2.59 21.73
N ASP A 678 -13.22 -1.77 20.71
CA ASP A 678 -14.41 -0.92 20.64
C ASP A 678 -15.69 -1.76 20.63
N ILE A 679 -15.71 -2.87 19.88
CA ILE A 679 -16.89 -3.75 19.75
C ILE A 679 -17.07 -4.61 20.99
N LYS A 680 -16.01 -5.19 21.55
CA LYS A 680 -16.08 -5.95 22.81
C LYS A 680 -16.64 -5.09 23.93
N LYS A 681 -16.26 -3.80 23.97
CA LYS A 681 -16.85 -2.83 24.91
C LYS A 681 -18.33 -2.57 24.57
N TRP A 682 -18.66 -2.37 23.30
CA TRP A 682 -20.04 -2.14 22.85
C TRP A 682 -20.99 -3.33 23.12
N PHE A 683 -20.49 -4.57 23.17
CA PHE A 683 -21.29 -5.72 23.60
C PHE A 683 -21.82 -5.58 25.03
N SER A 684 -21.10 -4.84 25.90
CA SER A 684 -21.48 -4.67 27.30
C SER A 684 -22.09 -3.29 27.60
N ASP A 685 -21.84 -2.28 26.78
CA ASP A 685 -22.23 -0.89 27.02
C ASP A 685 -22.68 -0.19 25.72
N ASP A 686 -23.99 0.00 25.56
CA ASP A 686 -24.60 0.65 24.40
C ASP A 686 -24.27 2.15 24.27
N SER A 687 -23.76 2.79 25.33
CA SER A 687 -23.39 4.21 25.29
C SER A 687 -22.09 4.46 24.53
N VAL A 688 -21.27 3.42 24.32
CA VAL A 688 -19.96 3.52 23.68
C VAL A 688 -20.03 2.99 22.26
N LEU A 689 -20.36 3.90 21.34
CA LEU A 689 -20.46 3.57 19.92
C LEU A 689 -19.06 3.37 19.30
N PRO A 690 -18.79 2.26 18.59
CA PRO A 690 -17.50 2.05 17.94
C PRO A 690 -17.18 3.13 16.90
N ARG A 691 -15.89 3.41 16.71
CA ARG A 691 -15.40 4.40 15.73
C ARG A 691 -15.92 4.10 14.31
N THR A 692 -15.86 2.83 13.91
CA THR A 692 -16.29 2.37 12.58
C THR A 692 -17.79 2.60 12.35
N ILE A 693 -18.63 2.46 13.39
CA ILE A 693 -20.07 2.78 13.31
C ILE A 693 -20.31 4.29 13.21
N THR A 694 -19.50 5.08 13.92
CA THR A 694 -19.55 6.55 13.84
C THR A 694 -19.13 7.05 12.45
N GLN A 695 -18.13 6.42 11.83
CA GLN A 695 -17.62 6.78 10.52
C GLN A 695 -18.65 6.50 9.42
N ILE A 696 -19.28 5.31 9.41
CA ILE A 696 -20.27 4.98 8.38
C ILE A 696 -21.46 5.95 8.40
N LYS A 697 -21.89 6.43 9.57
CA LYS A 697 -22.96 7.45 9.69
C LYS A 697 -22.61 8.74 8.94
N ARG A 698 -21.33 9.10 8.87
CA ARG A 698 -20.86 10.31 8.17
C ARG A 698 -20.67 10.07 6.68
N GLU A 699 -20.24 8.87 6.30
CA GLU A 699 -19.92 8.54 4.91
C GLU A 699 -21.14 8.14 4.09
N ILE A 700 -22.14 7.49 4.69
CA ILE A 700 -23.28 6.95 3.96
C ILE A 700 -24.05 7.98 3.13
N PRO A 701 -24.31 9.24 3.60
CA PRO A 701 -25.05 10.23 2.81
C PRO A 701 -24.27 10.70 1.57
N ASN A 702 -22.94 10.55 1.60
CA ASN A 702 -22.04 10.95 0.52
C ASN A 702 -21.50 9.74 -0.27
N MET A 703 -22.03 8.54 -0.02
CA MET A 703 -21.56 7.32 -0.65
C MET A 703 -21.93 7.33 -2.12
N TYR A 704 -20.92 7.19 -2.97
CA TYR A 704 -21.07 7.12 -4.42
C TYR A 704 -20.51 5.80 -4.93
N LEU A 705 -21.38 4.83 -5.14
CA LEU A 705 -21.06 3.47 -5.60
C LEU A 705 -20.76 3.43 -7.10
N ARG A 706 -21.22 4.43 -7.85
CA ARG A 706 -21.05 4.49 -9.30
C ARG A 706 -19.60 4.43 -9.78
N GLU A 707 -18.67 5.01 -9.04
CA GLU A 707 -17.23 5.02 -9.38
C GLU A 707 -16.51 3.69 -9.09
N ILE A 708 -17.16 2.75 -8.41
CA ILE A 708 -16.52 1.51 -7.96
C ILE A 708 -16.54 0.50 -9.10
N GLN A 709 -15.41 0.34 -9.78
CA GLN A 709 -15.30 -0.54 -10.96
C GLN A 709 -14.39 -1.76 -10.76
N SER A 710 -13.45 -1.71 -9.80
CA SER A 710 -12.48 -2.80 -9.60
C SER A 710 -13.07 -3.96 -8.79
N PRO A 711 -13.02 -5.22 -9.29
CA PRO A 711 -13.43 -6.41 -8.54
C PRO A 711 -12.57 -6.70 -7.29
N SER A 712 -11.40 -6.09 -7.16
CA SER A 712 -10.55 -6.18 -5.96
C SER A 712 -10.96 -5.20 -4.85
N ASN A 713 -11.81 -4.21 -5.15
CA ASN A 713 -12.25 -3.23 -4.18
C ASN A 713 -13.18 -3.87 -3.12
N ALA A 714 -12.98 -3.57 -1.85
CA ALA A 714 -13.76 -4.16 -0.76
C ALA A 714 -15.26 -3.80 -0.83
N LYS A 715 -15.61 -2.55 -1.18
CA LYS A 715 -16.99 -2.14 -1.40
C LYS A 715 -17.61 -2.88 -2.58
N TYR A 716 -16.84 -3.13 -3.65
CA TYR A 716 -17.30 -3.96 -4.77
C TYR A 716 -17.69 -5.36 -4.29
N ARG A 717 -16.78 -6.03 -3.57
CA ARG A 717 -17.02 -7.36 -2.99
C ARG A 717 -18.20 -7.35 -2.01
N GLY A 718 -18.31 -6.31 -1.19
CA GLY A 718 -19.43 -6.07 -0.28
C GLY A 718 -20.79 -6.02 -0.99
N ILE A 719 -20.90 -5.26 -2.08
CA ILE A 719 -22.15 -5.23 -2.89
C ILE A 719 -22.44 -6.61 -3.49
N MET A 720 -21.42 -7.31 -4.02
CA MET A 720 -21.62 -8.67 -4.54
C MET A 720 -22.07 -9.65 -3.46
N SER A 721 -21.58 -9.49 -2.23
CA SER A 721 -22.03 -10.26 -1.08
C SER A 721 -23.47 -9.94 -0.67
N LEU A 722 -23.88 -8.66 -0.74
CA LEU A 722 -25.29 -8.28 -0.53
C LEU A 722 -26.21 -8.91 -1.57
N ILE A 723 -25.82 -8.94 -2.83
CA ILE A 723 -26.59 -9.59 -3.90
C ILE A 723 -26.72 -11.09 -3.63
N ALA A 724 -25.65 -11.75 -3.18
CA ALA A 724 -25.71 -13.16 -2.80
C ALA A 724 -26.64 -13.40 -1.61
N LEU A 725 -26.61 -12.54 -0.57
CA LEU A 725 -27.47 -12.62 0.61
C LEU A 725 -28.95 -12.37 0.33
N GLU A 726 -29.26 -11.50 -0.64
CA GLU A 726 -30.64 -11.27 -1.09
C GLU A 726 -31.20 -12.49 -1.86
N GLY A 727 -30.40 -13.56 -2.01
CA GLY A 727 -30.81 -14.81 -2.60
C GLY A 727 -30.82 -14.76 -4.13
N ALA A 728 -29.83 -14.12 -4.74
CA ALA A 728 -29.65 -14.00 -6.18
C ALA A 728 -30.02 -15.29 -6.95
N LYS A 729 -30.81 -15.13 -8.01
CA LYS A 729 -31.30 -16.22 -8.87
C LYS A 729 -30.89 -16.00 -10.31
N ASP A 730 -30.46 -17.06 -10.98
CA ASP A 730 -30.13 -16.97 -12.40
C ASP A 730 -31.36 -16.58 -13.24
N PHE A 731 -31.20 -15.63 -14.16
CA PHE A 731 -32.32 -15.04 -14.91
C PHE A 731 -33.01 -16.02 -15.87
N ASP A 732 -32.30 -17.03 -16.38
CA ASP A 732 -32.88 -18.04 -17.27
C ASP A 732 -33.55 -19.16 -16.48
N THR A 733 -32.83 -19.70 -15.50
CA THR A 733 -33.24 -20.93 -14.81
C THR A 733 -34.05 -20.71 -13.54
N SER A 734 -34.06 -19.49 -12.99
CA SER A 734 -34.62 -19.15 -11.67
C SER A 734 -34.00 -19.96 -10.51
N GLN A 735 -32.87 -20.64 -10.78
CA GLN A 735 -32.14 -21.40 -9.78
C GLN A 735 -31.37 -20.46 -8.86
N ALA A 736 -31.33 -20.80 -7.58
CA ALA A 736 -30.55 -20.05 -6.61
C ALA A 736 -29.06 -20.07 -6.97
N PHE A 737 -28.36 -18.99 -6.61
CA PHE A 737 -26.93 -18.80 -6.82
C PHE A 737 -26.06 -19.98 -6.33
N GLU A 738 -26.47 -20.68 -5.28
CA GLU A 738 -25.77 -21.86 -4.73
C GLU A 738 -25.82 -23.08 -5.67
N ILE A 739 -26.89 -23.20 -6.47
CA ILE A 739 -27.18 -24.38 -7.30
C ILE A 739 -26.78 -24.15 -8.75
N ALA A 740 -26.90 -22.92 -9.23
CA ALA A 740 -26.55 -22.57 -10.61
C ALA A 740 -25.04 -22.81 -10.87
N LYS A 741 -24.74 -23.69 -11.82
CA LYS A 741 -23.36 -24.09 -12.15
C LYS A 741 -22.61 -22.93 -12.81
N SER A 742 -21.35 -22.74 -12.42
CA SER A 742 -20.43 -21.78 -13.06
C SER A 742 -20.97 -20.34 -13.05
N ASN A 743 -21.44 -19.88 -11.90
CA ASN A 743 -21.80 -18.48 -11.72
C ASN A 743 -20.56 -17.59 -11.68
N ASP A 744 -20.62 -16.43 -12.31
CA ASP A 744 -19.61 -15.37 -12.21
C ASP A 744 -20.25 -13.97 -12.25
N LYS A 745 -19.42 -12.93 -12.11
CA LYS A 745 -19.84 -11.53 -12.14
C LYS A 745 -20.00 -11.09 -13.58
N HIS A 746 -21.23 -10.73 -13.96
CA HIS A 746 -21.54 -10.31 -15.32
C HIS A 746 -22.26 -8.96 -15.32
N HIS A 747 -22.16 -8.25 -16.44
CA HIS A 747 -22.85 -6.98 -16.66
C HIS A 747 -24.35 -7.20 -16.87
N ILE A 748 -25.19 -6.35 -16.27
CA ILE A 748 -26.64 -6.30 -16.56
C ILE A 748 -26.84 -5.62 -17.91
N PHE A 749 -26.25 -4.43 -18.09
CA PHE A 749 -26.14 -3.74 -19.36
C PHE A 749 -24.82 -4.13 -20.03
N PRO A 750 -24.84 -4.89 -21.14
CA PRO A 750 -23.61 -5.40 -21.75
C PRO A 750 -22.72 -4.28 -22.30
N LYS A 751 -21.40 -4.46 -22.20
CA LYS A 751 -20.39 -3.49 -22.64
C LYS A 751 -20.28 -3.27 -24.16
N SER A 752 -21.10 -3.94 -24.98
CA SER A 752 -20.97 -3.90 -26.45
C SER A 752 -20.93 -2.46 -27.00
N PHE A 753 -19.91 -2.13 -27.81
CA PHE A 753 -19.72 -0.82 -28.43
C PHE A 753 -20.85 -0.40 -29.37
N ASN A 754 -21.69 -1.35 -29.79
CA ASN A 754 -22.87 -1.08 -30.63
C ASN A 754 -24.04 -0.46 -29.84
N PHE A 755 -23.91 -0.31 -28.52
CA PHE A 755 -24.89 0.35 -27.67
C PHE A 755 -24.36 1.71 -27.22
N GLU A 756 -25.18 2.76 -27.30
CA GLU A 756 -24.77 4.13 -26.94
C GLU A 756 -24.17 4.20 -25.51
N TYR A 757 -24.79 3.50 -24.56
CA TYR A 757 -24.29 3.40 -23.18
C TYR A 757 -23.03 2.52 -23.01
N GLY A 758 -22.69 1.67 -23.98
CA GLY A 758 -21.54 0.76 -23.90
C GLY A 758 -20.20 1.49 -23.86
N SER A 759 -20.17 2.75 -24.32
CA SER A 759 -19.02 3.66 -24.24
C SER A 759 -18.92 4.42 -22.91
N SER A 760 -19.89 4.25 -22.00
CA SER A 760 -19.89 4.94 -20.71
C SER A 760 -18.65 4.60 -19.89
N LYS A 761 -18.02 5.63 -19.31
CA LYS A 761 -16.87 5.48 -18.40
C LYS A 761 -17.20 4.65 -17.15
N HIS A 762 -18.49 4.46 -16.84
CA HIS A 762 -18.98 3.71 -15.69
C HIS A 762 -19.51 2.32 -16.04
N ILE A 763 -19.34 1.84 -17.28
CA ILE A 763 -19.93 0.56 -17.71
C ILE A 763 -19.56 -0.63 -16.82
N ASN A 764 -18.36 -0.62 -16.21
CA ASN A 764 -17.89 -1.65 -15.27
C ASN A 764 -18.19 -1.33 -13.80
N SER A 765 -19.01 -0.32 -13.53
CA SER A 765 -19.48 0.01 -12.17
C SER A 765 -20.13 -1.21 -11.53
N VAL A 766 -19.90 -1.40 -10.23
CA VAL A 766 -20.55 -2.46 -9.44
C VAL A 766 -22.08 -2.39 -9.54
N LEU A 767 -22.64 -1.20 -9.76
CA LEU A 767 -24.07 -0.98 -9.99
C LEU A 767 -24.59 -1.63 -11.29
N ASN A 768 -23.71 -1.95 -12.22
CA ASN A 768 -24.01 -2.69 -13.44
C ASN A 768 -23.61 -4.17 -13.35
N MET A 769 -23.09 -4.63 -12.21
CA MET A 769 -22.61 -6.00 -12.04
C MET A 769 -23.59 -6.84 -11.22
N THR A 770 -23.61 -8.14 -11.49
CA THR A 770 -24.46 -9.10 -10.78
C THR A 770 -23.94 -10.54 -10.92
N TRP A 771 -24.42 -11.46 -10.09
CA TRP A 771 -24.12 -12.88 -10.19
C TRP A 771 -25.04 -13.57 -11.20
N LEU A 772 -24.47 -14.21 -12.23
CA LEU A 772 -25.21 -14.97 -13.23
C LEU A 772 -24.42 -16.18 -13.71
N SER A 773 -25.11 -17.18 -14.27
CA SER A 773 -24.42 -18.32 -14.88
C SER A 773 -23.76 -17.92 -16.19
N ASP A 774 -22.61 -18.53 -16.50
CA ASP A 774 -21.92 -18.30 -17.77
C ASP A 774 -22.77 -18.66 -18.99
N SER A 775 -23.73 -19.58 -18.87
CA SER A 775 -24.67 -19.92 -19.93
C SER A 775 -25.65 -18.77 -20.19
N THR A 776 -26.26 -18.22 -19.14
CA THR A 776 -27.22 -17.12 -19.23
C THR A 776 -26.54 -15.87 -19.79
N ASN A 777 -25.34 -15.56 -19.30
CA ASN A 777 -24.58 -14.43 -19.82
C ASN A 777 -24.22 -14.62 -21.30
N ARG A 778 -23.59 -15.74 -21.69
CA ARG A 778 -23.09 -15.92 -23.07
C ARG A 778 -24.18 -16.10 -24.12
N LYS A 779 -25.29 -16.77 -23.76
CA LYS A 779 -26.33 -17.13 -24.74
C LYS A 779 -27.39 -16.06 -24.92
N ILE A 780 -27.66 -15.27 -23.88
CA ILE A 780 -28.83 -14.40 -23.84
C ILE A 780 -28.42 -12.94 -23.60
N ILE A 781 -27.60 -12.65 -22.59
CA ILE A 781 -27.29 -11.24 -22.25
C ILE A 781 -26.19 -10.67 -23.16
N SER A 782 -25.14 -11.44 -23.44
CA SER A 782 -24.01 -11.05 -24.28
C SER A 782 -24.41 -10.89 -25.73
N GLY A 783 -24.81 -9.67 -26.11
CA GLY A 783 -25.18 -9.31 -27.49
C GLY A 783 -26.55 -8.63 -27.61
N MET A 784 -27.34 -8.58 -26.52
CA MET A 784 -28.68 -7.98 -26.52
C MET A 784 -28.79 -6.83 -25.52
N ARG A 785 -29.63 -5.84 -25.85
CA ARG A 785 -29.96 -4.77 -24.91
C ARG A 785 -30.93 -5.28 -23.84
N PRO A 786 -30.94 -4.72 -22.62
CA PRO A 786 -31.91 -5.05 -21.58
C PRO A 786 -33.36 -5.10 -22.04
N SER A 787 -33.80 -4.13 -22.83
CA SER A 787 -35.15 -4.12 -23.40
C SER A 787 -35.50 -5.38 -24.21
N LYS A 788 -34.51 -6.01 -24.85
CA LYS A 788 -34.69 -7.21 -25.67
C LYS A 788 -34.62 -8.49 -24.85
N TYR A 789 -33.54 -8.69 -24.10
CA TYR A 789 -33.39 -9.95 -23.37
C TYR A 789 -34.41 -10.08 -22.22
N ILE A 790 -34.86 -8.97 -21.63
CA ILE A 790 -35.92 -9.01 -20.60
C ILE A 790 -37.26 -9.44 -21.20
N GLU A 791 -37.59 -8.93 -22.39
CA GLU A 791 -38.81 -9.33 -23.09
C GLU A 791 -38.76 -10.80 -23.51
N GLU A 792 -37.59 -11.26 -23.98
CA GLU A 792 -37.34 -12.67 -24.31
C GLU A 792 -37.49 -13.57 -23.07
N PHE A 793 -36.86 -13.23 -21.93
CA PHE A 793 -37.07 -13.97 -20.69
C PHE A 793 -38.54 -14.04 -20.31
N LYS A 794 -39.22 -12.88 -20.31
CA LYS A 794 -40.63 -12.78 -19.95
C LYS A 794 -41.49 -13.73 -20.78
N MET A 795 -41.31 -13.73 -22.10
CA MET A 795 -42.11 -14.54 -23.02
C MET A 795 -41.70 -16.02 -23.02
N GLU A 796 -40.42 -16.32 -23.19
CA GLU A 796 -39.96 -17.69 -23.45
C GLU A 796 -39.75 -18.52 -22.18
N LYS A 797 -39.38 -17.89 -21.06
CA LYS A 797 -39.02 -18.60 -19.81
C LYS A 797 -40.06 -18.48 -18.73
N TYR A 798 -40.74 -17.34 -18.69
CA TYR A 798 -41.76 -17.06 -17.67
C TYR A 798 -43.19 -17.10 -18.23
N GLY A 799 -43.39 -17.47 -19.50
CA GLY A 799 -44.72 -17.69 -20.09
C GLY A 799 -45.60 -16.43 -20.11
N GLY A 800 -44.99 -15.25 -20.20
CA GLY A 800 -45.65 -13.95 -20.11
C GLY A 800 -45.85 -13.43 -18.68
N ASP A 801 -45.47 -14.18 -17.64
CA ASP A 801 -45.63 -13.78 -16.24
C ASP A 801 -44.54 -12.79 -15.80
N GLU A 802 -44.82 -11.50 -15.99
CA GLU A 802 -43.96 -10.39 -15.57
C GLU A 802 -43.72 -10.39 -14.05
N LYS A 803 -44.69 -10.82 -13.23
CA LYS A 803 -44.54 -10.80 -11.77
C LYS A 803 -43.46 -11.78 -11.34
N ARG A 804 -43.47 -12.98 -11.91
CA ARG A 804 -42.48 -14.02 -11.60
C ARG A 804 -41.06 -13.63 -12.05
N LEU A 805 -40.90 -12.99 -13.20
CA LEU A 805 -39.61 -12.44 -13.62
C LEU A 805 -39.15 -11.33 -12.68
N LEU A 806 -40.05 -10.41 -12.30
CA LEU A 806 -39.72 -9.33 -11.37
C LEU A 806 -39.33 -9.86 -9.98
N GLU A 807 -39.91 -10.97 -9.51
CA GLU A 807 -39.47 -11.65 -8.28
C GLU A 807 -38.03 -12.16 -8.36
N VAL A 808 -37.60 -12.67 -9.51
CA VAL A 808 -36.20 -13.05 -9.75
C VAL A 808 -35.31 -11.82 -9.75
N LEU A 809 -35.65 -10.78 -10.52
CA LEU A 809 -34.85 -9.55 -10.62
C LEU A 809 -34.71 -8.81 -9.28
N LYS A 810 -35.74 -8.84 -8.42
CA LYS A 810 -35.69 -8.28 -7.06
C LYS A 810 -34.56 -8.87 -6.22
N THR A 811 -34.21 -10.15 -6.40
CA THR A 811 -33.06 -10.79 -5.71
C THR A 811 -31.70 -10.19 -6.09
N HIS A 812 -31.66 -9.30 -7.09
CA HIS A 812 -30.47 -8.57 -7.54
C HIS A 812 -30.56 -7.06 -7.28
N PHE A 813 -31.47 -6.63 -6.40
CA PHE A 813 -31.80 -5.22 -6.14
C PHE A 813 -32.35 -4.48 -7.37
N ILE A 814 -33.09 -5.19 -8.23
CA ILE A 814 -33.79 -4.60 -9.38
C ILE A 814 -35.28 -4.57 -9.08
N GLY A 815 -35.74 -3.46 -8.48
CA GLY A 815 -37.16 -3.21 -8.20
C GLY A 815 -37.97 -2.84 -9.44
N ARG A 816 -39.26 -2.53 -9.24
CA ARG A 816 -40.17 -2.19 -10.36
C ARG A 816 -39.66 -1.01 -11.21
N LYS A 817 -39.21 0.06 -10.57
CA LYS A 817 -38.68 1.25 -11.26
C LYS A 817 -37.45 0.91 -12.09
N ALA A 818 -36.48 0.18 -11.52
CA ALA A 818 -35.29 -0.25 -12.23
C ALA A 818 -35.62 -1.18 -13.42
N TYR A 819 -36.58 -2.08 -13.24
CA TYR A 819 -37.12 -2.91 -14.33
C TYR A 819 -37.70 -2.07 -15.48
N ASP A 820 -38.54 -1.07 -15.17
CA ASP A 820 -39.13 -0.19 -16.18
C ASP A 820 -38.05 0.62 -16.94
N LEU A 821 -36.93 0.94 -16.29
CA LEU A 821 -35.77 1.60 -16.91
C LEU A 821 -34.96 0.66 -17.79
N MET A 822 -34.82 -0.62 -17.42
CA MET A 822 -34.23 -1.64 -18.29
C MET A 822 -35.02 -1.82 -19.59
N LEU A 823 -36.36 -1.80 -19.54
CA LEU A 823 -37.20 -1.88 -20.74
C LEU A 823 -37.01 -0.69 -21.70
N LYS A 824 -36.51 0.44 -21.19
CA LYS A 824 -36.20 1.65 -21.98
C LYS A 824 -34.73 1.75 -22.37
N ASP A 825 -33.90 0.79 -21.99
CA ASP A 825 -32.44 0.84 -22.12
C ASP A 825 -31.79 2.08 -21.48
N ASP A 826 -32.42 2.68 -20.46
CA ASP A 826 -31.93 3.89 -19.78
C ASP A 826 -30.90 3.51 -18.69
N TYR A 827 -29.65 3.39 -19.12
CA TYR A 827 -28.53 2.99 -18.27
C TYR A 827 -28.26 3.96 -17.10
N GLU A 828 -28.31 5.26 -17.36
CA GLU A 828 -27.99 6.30 -16.36
C GLU A 828 -29.04 6.32 -15.25
N ALA A 829 -30.33 6.31 -15.62
CA ALA A 829 -31.40 6.25 -14.64
C ALA A 829 -31.43 4.89 -13.93
N PHE A 830 -31.18 3.78 -14.63
CA PHE A 830 -31.13 2.44 -14.02
C PHE A 830 -30.08 2.35 -12.92
N THR A 831 -28.85 2.78 -13.21
CA THR A 831 -27.75 2.74 -12.23
C THR A 831 -28.05 3.63 -11.02
N SER A 832 -28.66 4.81 -11.24
CA SER A 832 -29.08 5.72 -10.16
C SER A 832 -30.16 5.11 -9.25
N GLU A 833 -31.19 4.47 -9.81
CA GLU A 833 -32.26 3.83 -9.03
C GLU A 833 -31.73 2.59 -8.26
N ARG A 834 -30.84 1.81 -8.88
CA ARG A 834 -30.22 0.65 -8.24
C ARG A 834 -29.27 1.07 -7.12
N GLU A 835 -28.52 2.16 -7.29
CA GLU A 835 -27.68 2.75 -6.24
C GLU A 835 -28.50 3.13 -5.01
N LYS A 836 -29.64 3.81 -5.22
CA LYS A 836 -30.56 4.16 -4.14
C LYS A 836 -31.01 2.92 -3.35
N THR A 837 -31.47 1.88 -4.07
CA THR A 837 -31.94 0.63 -3.44
C THR A 837 -30.83 -0.07 -2.64
N LEU A 838 -29.60 -0.08 -3.15
CA LEU A 838 -28.44 -0.65 -2.46
C LEU A 838 -28.06 0.17 -1.22
N ILE A 839 -28.04 1.49 -1.31
CA ILE A 839 -27.76 2.37 -0.16
C ILE A 839 -28.79 2.16 0.95
N GLU A 840 -30.09 2.06 0.62
CA GLU A 840 -31.14 1.75 1.58
C GLU A 840 -30.90 0.42 2.31
N LYS A 841 -30.44 -0.62 1.58
CA LYS A 841 -30.05 -1.90 2.20
C LYS A 841 -28.85 -1.75 3.13
N ILE A 842 -27.82 -1.00 2.72
CA ILE A 842 -26.62 -0.75 3.54
C ILE A 842 -26.99 0.00 4.83
N MET A 843 -27.85 1.02 4.73
CA MET A 843 -28.35 1.77 5.88
C MET A 843 -29.06 0.85 6.89
N LYS A 844 -29.95 -0.02 6.39
CA LYS A 844 -30.64 -1.01 7.25
C LYS A 844 -29.64 -1.92 7.98
N LEU A 845 -28.63 -2.42 7.28
CA LEU A 845 -27.63 -3.34 7.85
C LEU A 845 -26.66 -2.66 8.83
N THR A 846 -26.41 -1.37 8.64
CA THR A 846 -25.54 -0.57 9.52
C THR A 846 -26.31 0.10 10.66
N GLY A 847 -27.64 0.05 10.64
CA GLY A 847 -28.52 0.61 11.67
C GLY A 847 -28.68 2.13 11.59
N ILE A 848 -28.57 2.70 10.39
CA ILE A 848 -28.74 4.14 10.11
C ILE A 848 -30.18 4.39 9.63
N GLN A 849 -30.83 5.47 10.07
CA GLN A 849 -32.22 5.80 9.71
C GLN A 849 -32.27 6.82 8.55
N GLY A 850 -33.37 6.82 7.79
CA GLY A 850 -33.54 7.66 6.59
C GLY A 850 -33.44 9.17 6.81
N GLU A 851 -33.79 9.66 8.01
CA GLU A 851 -33.68 11.09 8.38
C GLU A 851 -32.22 11.59 8.43
N ASP A 852 -31.23 10.70 8.53
CA ASP A 852 -29.80 11.04 8.54
C ASP A 852 -29.26 11.49 7.17
N ILE A 853 -30.04 11.35 6.07
CA ILE A 853 -29.58 11.61 4.69
C ILE A 853 -29.77 13.07 4.25
N ASP A 854 -30.83 13.76 4.72
CA ASP A 854 -31.21 15.09 4.20
C ASP A 854 -30.35 16.26 4.72
N LYS A 855 -29.42 15.97 5.64
CA LYS A 855 -28.58 16.97 6.30
C LYS A 855 -27.12 16.60 6.16
N THR A 856 -26.43 17.23 5.22
CA THR A 856 -24.97 17.11 5.16
C THR A 856 -24.35 18.07 6.19
N LEU A 857 -23.90 17.51 7.30
CA LEU A 857 -23.19 18.24 8.35
C LEU A 857 -21.81 18.68 7.86
N ILE A 858 -21.54 19.98 7.95
CA ILE A 858 -20.22 20.57 7.78
C ILE A 858 -19.65 20.92 9.15
N THR A 859 -18.38 20.61 9.39
CA THR A 859 -17.76 20.73 10.72
C THR A 859 -16.48 21.56 10.71
N PRO A 860 -16.12 22.23 11.82
CA PRO A 860 -14.91 23.03 11.87
C PRO A 860 -13.61 22.25 11.62
N LEU A 861 -13.62 20.95 11.93
CA LEU A 861 -12.46 20.06 11.85
C LEU A 861 -12.06 19.69 10.42
N ASN A 862 -12.97 19.87 9.44
CA ASN A 862 -12.76 19.43 8.06
C ASN A 862 -13.05 20.54 7.02
N PRO A 863 -12.38 21.71 7.08
CA PRO A 863 -12.67 22.86 6.21
C PRO A 863 -12.57 22.54 4.71
N TYR A 864 -11.56 21.76 4.33
CA TYR A 864 -11.37 21.35 2.94
C TYR A 864 -12.53 20.45 2.45
N THR A 865 -12.90 19.46 3.26
CA THR A 865 -14.02 18.55 2.96
C THR A 865 -15.34 19.31 2.88
N ASN A 866 -15.59 20.30 3.75
CA ASN A 866 -16.78 21.14 3.68
C ASN A 866 -16.87 21.90 2.34
N LYS A 867 -15.75 22.47 1.89
CA LYS A 867 -15.66 23.14 0.58
C LYS A 867 -15.95 22.17 -0.57
N MET A 868 -15.38 20.97 -0.52
CA MET A 868 -15.62 19.94 -1.55
C MET A 868 -17.06 19.44 -1.56
N ILE A 869 -17.69 19.24 -0.41
CA ILE A 869 -19.11 18.90 -0.27
C ILE A 869 -19.96 19.97 -0.96
N PHE A 870 -19.69 21.24 -0.69
CA PHE A 870 -20.45 22.34 -1.26
C PHE A 870 -20.26 22.47 -2.78
N ILE A 871 -19.03 22.35 -3.28
CA ILE A 871 -18.73 22.34 -4.73
C ILE A 871 -19.44 21.16 -5.41
N ASN A 872 -19.39 19.97 -4.81
CA ASN A 872 -20.07 18.79 -5.35
C ASN A 872 -21.59 18.96 -5.34
N MET A 873 -22.16 19.69 -4.36
CA MET A 873 -23.57 20.06 -4.37
C MET A 873 -23.89 21.02 -5.53
N LEU A 874 -23.09 22.08 -5.73
CA LEU A 874 -23.27 22.99 -6.87
C LEU A 874 -23.15 22.27 -8.22
N LYS A 875 -22.23 21.30 -8.33
CA LYS A 875 -22.12 20.44 -9.53
C LYS A 875 -23.36 19.60 -9.80
N LYS A 876 -24.25 19.38 -8.82
CA LYS A 876 -25.56 18.72 -9.01
C LYS A 876 -26.63 19.66 -9.56
N CYS A 877 -26.37 20.96 -9.70
CA CYS A 877 -27.31 21.92 -10.30
C CYS A 877 -27.36 21.79 -11.83
N GLU A 878 -28.52 22.10 -12.41
CA GLU A 878 -28.82 22.01 -13.84
C GLU A 878 -29.65 23.21 -14.30
N ASP A 879 -29.42 23.65 -15.54
CA ASP A 879 -30.08 24.76 -16.26
C ASP A 879 -29.82 26.15 -15.66
N TYR A 880 -30.04 26.36 -14.37
CA TYR A 880 -29.74 27.62 -13.71
C TYR A 880 -29.33 27.45 -12.24
N VAL A 881 -28.68 28.50 -11.71
CA VAL A 881 -28.30 28.64 -10.31
C VAL A 881 -28.73 30.02 -9.82
N TYR A 882 -29.78 30.06 -9.00
CA TYR A 882 -30.23 31.28 -8.34
C TYR A 882 -29.82 31.24 -6.88
N TRP A 883 -28.95 32.15 -6.48
CA TRP A 883 -28.34 32.17 -5.14
C TRP A 883 -28.77 33.43 -4.40
N LEU A 884 -29.49 33.26 -3.30
CA LEU A 884 -29.80 34.34 -2.38
C LEU A 884 -28.99 34.17 -1.10
N ASP A 885 -28.09 35.10 -0.83
CA ASP A 885 -27.33 35.18 0.41
C ASP A 885 -27.03 36.63 0.77
N LYS A 886 -27.57 37.06 1.91
CA LYS A 886 -27.36 38.41 2.46
C LYS A 886 -25.88 38.83 2.51
N TYR A 887 -24.99 37.89 2.82
CA TYR A 887 -23.55 38.14 2.99
C TYR A 887 -22.71 37.40 1.96
N PHE A 888 -23.22 37.25 0.74
CA PHE A 888 -22.45 36.70 -0.37
C PHE A 888 -21.07 37.38 -0.49
N SER A 889 -20.03 36.61 -0.74
CA SER A 889 -18.64 37.06 -0.68
C SER A 889 -17.82 36.51 -1.86
N GLN A 890 -16.54 36.90 -1.93
CA GLN A 890 -15.59 36.36 -2.90
C GLN A 890 -15.53 34.83 -2.87
N ASN A 891 -15.62 34.19 -1.69
CA ASN A 891 -15.62 32.73 -1.56
C ASN A 891 -16.79 32.10 -2.35
N GLY A 892 -17.94 32.78 -2.41
CA GLY A 892 -19.08 32.32 -3.20
C GLY A 892 -18.79 32.33 -4.71
N LEU A 893 -18.11 33.38 -5.21
CA LEU A 893 -17.68 33.46 -6.62
C LEU A 893 -16.67 32.37 -6.96
N GLU A 894 -15.71 32.10 -6.08
CA GLU A 894 -14.71 31.04 -6.28
C GLU A 894 -15.35 29.65 -6.32
N MET A 895 -16.29 29.36 -5.40
CA MET A 895 -17.01 28.09 -5.38
C MET A 895 -17.87 27.90 -6.63
N LEU A 896 -18.51 28.97 -7.13
CA LEU A 896 -19.21 28.95 -8.42
C LEU A 896 -18.24 28.65 -9.57
N ALA A 897 -17.12 29.39 -9.66
CA ALA A 897 -16.13 29.20 -10.72
C ALA A 897 -15.61 27.76 -10.79
N GLN A 898 -15.42 27.11 -9.63
CA GLN A 898 -14.96 25.72 -9.51
C GLN A 898 -16.04 24.68 -9.84
N ALA A 899 -17.32 25.02 -9.66
CA ALA A 899 -18.43 24.09 -9.83
C ALA A 899 -19.11 24.16 -11.20
N ILE A 900 -19.06 25.31 -11.89
CA ILE A 900 -19.80 25.54 -13.12
C ILE A 900 -19.14 24.82 -14.31
N GLU A 901 -19.90 23.88 -14.87
CA GLU A 901 -19.57 23.15 -16.10
C GLU A 901 -20.30 23.75 -17.30
N GLU A 902 -19.58 23.92 -18.42
CA GLU A 902 -20.12 24.43 -19.69
C GLU A 902 -21.21 23.49 -20.23
N GLY A 903 -22.29 24.06 -20.77
CA GLY A 903 -23.43 23.31 -21.32
C GLY A 903 -24.43 22.79 -20.27
N LYS A 904 -24.08 22.75 -18.98
CA LYS A 904 -24.97 22.29 -17.90
C LYS A 904 -25.81 23.40 -17.28
N ILE A 905 -25.20 24.57 -17.08
CA ILE A 905 -25.84 25.78 -16.52
C ILE A 905 -25.91 26.83 -17.62
N LYS A 906 -27.06 27.50 -17.76
CA LYS A 906 -27.30 28.59 -18.73
C LYS A 906 -27.45 29.95 -18.07
N ASN A 907 -27.90 30.00 -16.82
CA ASN A 907 -28.20 31.25 -16.13
C ASN A 907 -27.80 31.22 -14.65
N ILE A 908 -27.16 32.29 -14.20
CA ILE A 908 -26.74 32.49 -12.81
C ILE A 908 -27.25 33.85 -12.33
N LYS A 909 -28.03 33.84 -11.25
CA LYS A 909 -28.54 35.06 -10.61
C LYS A 909 -28.17 35.06 -9.15
N ILE A 910 -27.57 36.15 -8.69
CA ILE A 910 -27.10 36.28 -7.30
C ILE A 910 -27.76 37.51 -6.66
N ILE A 911 -28.34 37.34 -5.48
CA ILE A 911 -28.85 38.45 -4.65
C ILE A 911 -28.02 38.52 -3.37
N MET A 912 -27.55 39.72 -3.05
CA MET A 912 -26.87 40.00 -1.79
C MET A 912 -27.32 41.33 -1.17
N SER A 913 -26.94 41.57 0.08
CA SER A 913 -27.12 42.88 0.70
C SER A 913 -25.84 43.72 0.64
N ILE A 914 -25.99 45.00 0.97
CA ILE A 914 -24.99 46.05 0.72
C ILE A 914 -23.71 45.91 1.56
N GLU A 915 -23.74 45.15 2.66
CA GLU A 915 -22.68 45.07 3.68
C GLU A 915 -21.31 44.64 3.17
N LYS A 916 -21.28 43.75 2.17
CA LYS A 916 -20.04 43.18 1.61
C LYS A 916 -19.65 43.84 0.28
N VAL A 917 -20.41 44.85 -0.15
CA VAL A 917 -20.23 45.49 -1.45
C VAL A 917 -19.20 46.62 -1.34
N ASN A 918 -18.15 46.54 -2.15
CA ASN A 918 -17.14 47.59 -2.34
C ASN A 918 -16.60 47.54 -3.78
N GLU A 919 -15.76 48.50 -4.18
CA GLU A 919 -15.21 48.51 -5.55
C GLU A 919 -14.38 47.26 -5.86
N SER A 920 -13.65 46.72 -4.88
CA SER A 920 -12.86 45.51 -5.08
C SER A 920 -13.76 44.32 -5.45
N PHE A 921 -14.85 44.12 -4.70
CA PHE A 921 -15.83 43.06 -4.97
C PHE A 921 -16.54 43.28 -6.31
N ARG A 922 -16.90 44.53 -6.64
CA ARG A 922 -17.48 44.88 -7.94
C ARG A 922 -16.54 44.57 -9.10
N SER A 923 -15.26 44.91 -8.97
CA SER A 923 -14.25 44.59 -10.00
C SER A 923 -14.14 43.08 -10.18
N LEU A 924 -14.01 42.34 -9.07
CA LEU A 924 -13.94 40.88 -9.10
C LEU A 924 -15.17 40.24 -9.77
N PHE A 925 -16.38 40.74 -9.48
CA PHE A 925 -17.59 40.26 -10.12
C PHE A 925 -17.64 40.57 -11.63
N LYS A 926 -17.08 41.71 -12.08
CA LYS A 926 -16.97 42.01 -13.52
C LYS A 926 -16.09 40.99 -14.24
N ASP A 927 -14.97 40.63 -13.64
CA ASP A 927 -14.05 39.63 -14.20
C ASP A 927 -14.70 38.25 -14.24
N PHE A 928 -15.33 37.83 -13.13
CA PHE A 928 -16.10 36.59 -13.07
C PHE A 928 -17.23 36.55 -14.11
N LYS A 929 -18.02 37.62 -14.23
CA LYS A 929 -19.10 37.71 -15.22
C LYS A 929 -18.58 37.58 -16.65
N LYS A 930 -17.41 38.15 -16.95
CA LYS A 930 -16.75 38.04 -18.26
C LYS A 930 -16.27 36.61 -18.53
N GLU A 931 -15.66 35.95 -17.54
CA GLU A 931 -15.19 34.58 -17.66
C GLU A 931 -16.35 33.60 -17.89
N ILE A 932 -17.43 33.73 -17.12
CA ILE A 932 -18.60 32.87 -17.22
C ILE A 932 -19.38 33.12 -18.53
N LEU A 933 -19.36 34.34 -19.05
CA LEU A 933 -19.93 34.64 -20.37
C LEU A 933 -19.19 33.91 -21.51
N ASN A 934 -17.89 33.65 -21.38
CA ASN A 934 -17.14 32.86 -22.37
C ASN A 934 -17.61 31.39 -22.43
N LYS A 935 -18.33 30.91 -21.42
CA LYS A 935 -18.95 29.57 -21.36
C LYS A 935 -20.41 29.57 -21.85
N ASP A 936 -20.87 30.66 -22.47
CA ASP A 936 -22.26 30.91 -22.88
C ASP A 936 -23.28 30.91 -21.72
N ILE A 937 -22.85 31.38 -20.55
CA ILE A 937 -23.67 31.43 -19.34
C ILE A 937 -23.98 32.88 -18.99
N LYS A 938 -25.26 33.22 -18.88
CA LYS A 938 -25.68 34.56 -18.42
C LYS A 938 -25.49 34.67 -16.91
N CYS A 939 -24.85 35.74 -16.46
CA CYS A 939 -24.62 35.98 -15.04
C CYS A 939 -25.00 37.41 -14.62
N GLU A 940 -25.83 37.54 -13.60
CA GLU A 940 -26.30 38.79 -13.03
C GLU A 940 -26.20 38.76 -11.50
N LEU A 941 -25.81 39.87 -10.89
CA LEU A 941 -25.77 40.03 -9.44
C LEU A 941 -26.41 41.36 -9.07
N LYS A 942 -27.42 41.28 -8.21
CA LYS A 942 -28.13 42.45 -7.68
C LYS A 942 -27.93 42.61 -6.17
N VAL A 943 -27.93 43.86 -5.75
CA VAL A 943 -27.74 44.30 -4.37
C VAL A 943 -29.03 44.91 -3.84
N VAL A 944 -29.45 44.47 -2.66
CA VAL A 944 -30.56 45.07 -1.91
C VAL A 944 -30.06 46.26 -1.10
N THR A 945 -30.53 47.45 -1.45
CA THR A 945 -30.20 48.72 -0.79
C THR A 945 -31.29 49.24 0.14
N ASP A 946 -32.56 48.84 -0.05
CA ASP A 946 -33.69 49.24 0.82
C ASP A 946 -33.63 48.50 2.17
N PRO A 947 -33.54 49.22 3.32
CA PRO A 947 -33.52 48.62 4.65
C PRO A 947 -34.73 47.72 4.95
N LYS A 948 -35.92 48.02 4.42
CA LYS A 948 -37.13 47.21 4.63
C LYS A 948 -36.99 45.86 3.94
N VAL A 949 -36.64 45.86 2.65
CA VAL A 949 -36.43 44.62 1.88
C VAL A 949 -35.25 43.81 2.44
N LYS A 950 -34.20 44.49 2.89
CA LYS A 950 -33.05 43.87 3.54
C LYS A 950 -33.41 43.14 4.84
N SER A 951 -34.37 43.67 5.60
CA SER A 951 -34.85 43.02 6.84
C SER A 951 -35.61 41.73 6.56
N GLU A 952 -36.19 41.57 5.36
CA GLU A 952 -36.92 40.37 4.95
C GLU A 952 -36.00 39.22 4.51
N ILE A 953 -34.70 39.46 4.28
CA ILE A 953 -33.73 38.42 3.91
C ILE A 953 -33.26 37.68 5.18
N HIS A 954 -33.93 36.57 5.48
CA HIS A 954 -33.57 35.67 6.60
C HIS A 954 -32.91 34.38 6.13
N ASP A 955 -33.42 33.79 5.05
CA ASP A 955 -32.96 32.49 4.56
C ASP A 955 -31.79 32.63 3.56
N ARG A 956 -30.98 31.57 3.47
CA ARG A 956 -29.90 31.44 2.49
C ARG A 956 -30.12 30.18 1.70
N PHE A 957 -30.27 30.32 0.40
CA PHE A 957 -30.61 29.19 -0.44
C PHE A 957 -30.08 29.31 -1.86
N ILE A 958 -29.95 28.15 -2.50
CA ILE A 958 -29.68 28.00 -3.92
C ILE A 958 -30.84 27.26 -4.57
N ILE A 959 -31.29 27.75 -5.73
CA ILE A 959 -32.34 27.13 -6.54
C ILE A 959 -31.76 26.76 -7.90
N SER A 960 -32.12 25.56 -8.35
CA SER A 960 -31.82 25.03 -9.68
C SER A 960 -33.06 24.43 -10.33
N ARG A 961 -32.96 23.86 -11.55
CA ARG A 961 -34.12 23.34 -12.29
C ARG A 961 -34.94 22.32 -11.51
N TYR A 962 -34.28 21.35 -10.89
CA TYR A 962 -34.94 20.22 -10.21
C TYR A 962 -34.73 20.20 -8.69
N LYS A 963 -33.92 21.11 -8.14
CA LYS A 963 -33.47 21.07 -6.74
C LYS A 963 -33.42 22.47 -6.13
N SER A 964 -33.62 22.54 -4.82
CA SER A 964 -33.33 23.71 -3.98
C SER A 964 -32.57 23.27 -2.74
N PHE A 965 -31.67 24.10 -2.25
CA PHE A 965 -30.82 23.80 -1.10
C PHE A 965 -30.84 24.96 -0.11
N ASN A 966 -30.98 24.65 1.16
CA ASN A 966 -30.67 25.57 2.26
C ASN A 966 -29.19 25.46 2.56
N ILE A 967 -28.51 26.60 2.67
CA ILE A 967 -27.05 26.63 2.74
C ILE A 967 -26.53 27.56 3.85
N PRO A 968 -25.38 27.24 4.46
CA PRO A 968 -24.64 28.21 5.25
C PRO A 968 -23.98 29.24 4.33
N SER A 969 -23.55 30.38 4.87
CA SER A 969 -22.86 31.41 4.07
C SER A 969 -21.53 30.90 3.50
N PRO A 970 -21.07 31.38 2.33
CA PRO A 970 -19.78 31.03 1.75
C PRO A 970 -18.60 31.19 2.72
N ASP A 971 -18.64 32.25 3.54
CA ASP A 971 -17.61 32.54 4.53
C ASP A 971 -17.62 31.51 5.68
N ILE A 972 -18.79 30.99 6.08
CA ILE A 972 -18.90 29.91 7.09
C ILE A 972 -18.36 28.59 6.52
N ILE A 973 -18.67 28.30 5.25
CA ILE A 973 -18.15 27.12 4.56
C ILE A 973 -16.61 27.19 4.46
N ALA A 974 -16.07 28.39 4.26
CA ALA A 974 -14.63 28.63 4.20
C ALA A 974 -13.94 28.73 5.57
N ARG A 975 -14.64 29.15 6.64
CA ARG A 975 -14.07 29.47 7.97
C ARG A 975 -14.49 28.53 9.11
N SER A 976 -15.13 27.40 8.81
CA SER A 976 -15.27 26.29 9.77
C SER A 976 -16.14 26.59 11.01
N GLN A 977 -17.45 26.82 10.84
CA GLN A 977 -18.46 26.65 11.92
C GLN A 977 -19.31 25.40 11.68
N LEU A 978 -19.86 24.81 12.74
CA LEU A 978 -20.77 23.67 12.63
C LEU A 978 -22.08 24.14 11.99
N SER A 979 -22.44 23.55 10.86
CA SER A 979 -23.62 23.93 10.07
C SER A 979 -24.10 22.78 9.21
N GLU A 980 -25.24 22.94 8.55
CA GLU A 980 -25.83 21.92 7.68
C GLU A 980 -26.11 22.49 6.28
N ILE A 981 -25.92 21.65 5.26
CA ILE A 981 -26.47 21.85 3.93
C ILE A 981 -27.60 20.84 3.79
N SER A 982 -28.80 21.31 3.46
CA SER A 982 -29.96 20.44 3.29
C SER A 982 -30.71 20.74 2.00
N GLN A 983 -31.29 19.71 1.39
CA GLN A 983 -32.17 19.89 0.24
C GLN A 983 -33.54 20.37 0.75
N SER A 984 -34.07 21.43 0.15
CA SER A 984 -35.40 21.98 0.48
C SER A 984 -36.45 21.42 -0.47
N GLU A 985 -37.59 20.97 0.09
CA GLU A 985 -38.74 20.48 -0.68
C GLU A 985 -39.60 21.62 -1.27
N ASN A 986 -39.46 22.86 -0.77
CA ASN A 986 -40.33 23.99 -1.08
C ASN A 986 -39.79 24.90 -2.21
N ARG A 987 -39.34 24.30 -3.31
CA ARG A 987 -38.66 25.01 -4.42
C ARG A 987 -39.47 26.17 -5.00
N GLU A 988 -40.77 25.99 -5.20
CA GLU A 988 -41.64 27.02 -5.82
C GLU A 988 -41.80 28.26 -4.94
N ILE A 989 -41.90 28.07 -3.62
CA ILE A 989 -42.01 29.16 -2.65
C ILE A 989 -40.71 29.97 -2.63
N LEU A 990 -39.56 29.30 -2.57
CA LEU A 990 -38.25 29.95 -2.60
C LEU A 990 -38.03 30.71 -3.93
N LEU A 991 -38.52 30.16 -5.04
CA LEU A 991 -38.41 30.80 -6.35
C LEU A 991 -39.27 32.07 -6.44
N PHE A 992 -40.50 32.02 -5.91
CA PHE A 992 -41.37 33.19 -5.80
C PHE A 992 -40.73 34.29 -4.95
N GLU A 993 -40.18 33.92 -3.80
CA GLU A 993 -39.48 34.84 -2.91
C GLU A 993 -38.25 35.47 -3.57
N PHE A 994 -37.41 34.64 -4.20
CA PHE A 994 -36.24 35.11 -4.95
C PHE A 994 -36.62 36.17 -5.99
N ASN A 995 -37.64 35.88 -6.81
CA ASN A 995 -38.08 36.81 -7.85
C ASN A 995 -38.66 38.11 -7.27
N ARG A 996 -39.43 38.02 -6.18
CA ARG A 996 -39.97 39.19 -5.47
C ARG A 996 -38.87 40.14 -4.98
N ILE A 997 -37.77 39.58 -4.47
CA ILE A 997 -36.61 40.35 -4.00
C ILE A 997 -35.78 40.85 -5.20
N TRP A 998 -35.62 40.03 -6.24
CA TRP A 998 -34.88 40.37 -7.47
C TRP A 998 -35.38 41.66 -8.13
N GLU A 999 -36.70 41.86 -8.18
CA GLU A 999 -37.32 43.06 -8.75
C GLU A 999 -37.07 44.33 -7.93
N LYS A 1000 -36.86 44.19 -6.61
CA LYS A 1000 -36.58 45.30 -5.70
C LYS A 1000 -35.08 45.57 -5.50
N SER A 1001 -34.23 44.82 -6.21
CA SER A 1001 -32.78 44.89 -6.07
C SER A 1001 -32.14 45.66 -7.24
N LYS A 1002 -30.98 46.27 -7.00
CA LYS A 1002 -30.23 47.10 -7.94
C LYS A 1002 -29.07 46.31 -8.55
N ASP A 1003 -28.81 46.40 -9.84
CA ASP A 1003 -27.69 45.68 -10.49
C ASP A 1003 -26.34 46.25 -10.03
N LEU A 1004 -25.43 45.36 -9.59
CA LEU A 1004 -24.14 45.77 -9.02
C LEU A 1004 -23.26 46.57 -9.99
N ILE A 1005 -23.36 46.29 -11.29
CA ILE A 1005 -22.52 46.91 -12.32
C ILE A 1005 -23.19 48.17 -12.85
N ILE A 1006 -24.46 48.08 -13.25
CA ILE A 1006 -25.24 49.12 -13.93
C ILE A 1006 -25.64 50.23 -12.95
N ASP A 1007 -26.18 49.87 -11.78
CA ASP A 1007 -26.73 50.81 -10.80
C ASP A 1007 -25.70 51.24 -9.74
N TRP A 1008 -24.40 51.13 -10.05
CA TRP A 1008 -23.32 51.31 -9.08
C TRP A 1008 -23.34 52.65 -8.35
N ASN A 1009 -23.67 53.74 -9.04
CA ASN A 1009 -23.69 55.06 -8.40
C ASN A 1009 -24.74 55.14 -7.29
N GLU A 1010 -25.91 54.53 -7.49
CA GLU A 1010 -26.96 54.45 -6.46
C GLU A 1010 -26.53 53.56 -5.30
N ILE A 1011 -25.95 52.39 -5.60
CA ILE A 1011 -25.43 51.46 -4.58
C ILE A 1011 -24.31 52.13 -3.77
N ARG A 1012 -23.37 52.81 -4.43
CA ARG A 1012 -22.26 53.52 -3.79
C ARG A 1012 -22.72 54.65 -2.89
N ASN A 1013 -23.79 55.35 -3.26
CA ASN A 1013 -24.39 56.37 -2.40
C ASN A 1013 -25.05 55.74 -1.17
N ALA A 1014 -25.75 54.62 -1.35
CA ALA A 1014 -26.35 53.87 -0.24
C ALA A 1014 -25.30 53.23 0.70
N ILE A 1015 -24.08 52.95 0.24
CA ILE A 1015 -22.96 52.50 1.10
C ILE A 1015 -22.46 53.63 2.04
N LYS A 1016 -22.59 54.90 1.62
CA LYS A 1016 -22.10 56.07 2.38
C LYS A 1016 -23.11 56.59 3.41
N MET A 1017 -24.37 56.19 3.29
CA MET A 1017 -25.45 56.49 4.24
C MET A 1017 -25.50 55.39 5.31
#